data_AF-A0A8H7ZFV9-F1
#
_entry.id   AF-A0A8H7ZFV9-F1
#
_cell.length_a   1.000
_cell.length_b   1.000
_cell.length_c   1.000
_cell.angle_alpha   90.00
_cell.angle_beta   90.00
_cell.angle_gamma   90.00
#
_symmetry.space_group_name_H-M   'P 1'
#
loop_
_entity.id
_entity.type
_entity.pdbx_description
1 polymer ?
#
loop_
_entity_poly.entity_id
_entity_poly.type
_entity_poly.pdbx_seq_one_letter_code
_entity_poly.pdbx_strand_id
1 'polypeptide(L)'
;MSLIELIDEFEVSVNENPYAPENYDKILSRLQVHSDTALLINKIYKEKVKYFRLRQSELNNWLFEIRTIEDIQERSRLEYTFYETIIDDYPTVPIMTAMLELASQLLSNEQITEDEYRALISKGLQLCGYDFVDGNNIWRISLDLLLQRYLKSNDVTDLDTLIKLHLKRLSYPHQQLDASFEEFSSLVTKYKIDQYDQLIQVANKVYSATKQKLPYYEKFEIQIKESPNDFAIWIEYMESVYKYQPNFNHILTLLARATQTDASFSNQGQQIWMSVIYMLYSSDNETILTSILERYLRTFPNSCTAYAEYIKNCISLGETGVQKFINVENRIRAIDLQSVSEYKDWKLVALAIMQYKYDLANDSFESLDDLLDTMVTCALQNKDPFHSVEKLAVSIYISLGKLSHATQVILSMFQAFPRETDVWLYGIRCFIEHDVSPDLIRDAFRKALSFSDKLDAPEKLTEEWLLFEQVHGTIDSYRKAVIVCNKALHVYMESRAKEVSVQPVLHVDRKRSHDMSEEFSRSREEFAVQINNLPLDVTEQDLKSFFTGCGEIRDINLVQLNGTKQAVVEFSNELEVFSAMTRTHKMIGNNEVTVTKVERTLLFVNNYPSSYSQQDVRKIFEQLGPLVSIRFPSQLKNKVRRFCYVQFVKAQDAEKAISLYDGQRYRDENLNQEFSWEVKYSKPQERKDRTTPISERKVRVSNIAFSITEEELRNEFSQCGEIDSIAMPKAVYDTKKRRMKHNGGLAIIAYKDASSVEDALKRNGITLKGRTINVAKQQPHTNWTPDDFDPLRSIGLFNLNSSLNTFQVKNFLERNFGQVSKVLLLPNYESALVEFVSVKDSGKISLGYSTIEIDDYQVQVTTKEAVVGALNGNMVTSGGEAASNEATPRPVLVPTSIKRRRV
;
A
#
# COMPACT_ATOMS: atom_id res chain seq x y z
N MET A 1 -10.54 -0.84 54.56
CA MET A 1 -11.56 0.08 54.08
C MET A 1 -12.89 -0.66 54.10
N SER A 2 -13.95 -0.04 54.60
CA SER A 2 -15.30 -0.63 54.56
C SER A 2 -15.87 -0.57 53.13
N LEU A 3 -16.91 -1.37 52.86
CA LEU A 3 -17.60 -1.33 51.56
C LEU A 3 -18.22 0.05 51.28
N ILE A 4 -18.70 0.73 52.33
CA ILE A 4 -19.28 2.08 52.26
C ILE A 4 -18.22 3.09 51.84
N GLU A 5 -17.03 3.04 52.46
CA GLU A 5 -15.91 3.91 52.10
C GLU A 5 -15.47 3.72 50.63
N LEU A 6 -15.53 2.48 50.10
CA LEU A 6 -15.24 2.19 48.69
C LEU A 6 -16.30 2.75 47.74
N ILE A 7 -17.58 2.74 48.14
CA ILE A 7 -18.68 3.33 47.36
C ILE A 7 -18.51 4.85 47.30
N ASP A 8 -18.24 5.48 48.44
CA ASP A 8 -18.03 6.92 48.50
C ASP A 8 -16.80 7.34 47.68
N GLU A 9 -15.69 6.59 47.77
CA GLU A 9 -14.49 6.83 46.94
C GLU A 9 -14.80 6.68 45.43
N PHE A 10 -15.61 5.68 45.05
CA PHE A 10 -16.05 5.49 43.67
C PHE A 10 -16.88 6.66 43.17
N GLU A 11 -17.90 7.05 43.91
CA GLU A 11 -18.80 8.13 43.49
C GLU A 11 -18.06 9.47 43.42
N VAL A 12 -17.18 9.77 44.37
CA VAL A 12 -16.34 10.98 44.33
C VAL A 12 -15.40 10.95 43.12
N SER A 13 -14.63 9.88 42.94
CA SER A 13 -13.64 9.83 41.85
C SER A 13 -14.25 9.85 40.44
N VAL A 14 -15.39 9.18 40.23
CA VAL A 14 -16.10 9.21 38.94
C VAL A 14 -16.79 10.56 38.70
N ASN A 15 -17.32 11.21 39.74
CA ASN A 15 -17.89 12.56 39.61
C ASN A 15 -16.81 13.61 39.31
N GLU A 16 -15.60 13.45 39.86
CA GLU A 16 -14.46 14.31 39.57
C GLU A 16 -13.96 14.14 38.13
N ASN A 17 -13.77 12.89 37.70
CA ASN A 17 -13.36 12.59 36.32
C ASN A 17 -13.88 11.22 35.87
N PRO A 18 -14.99 11.17 35.10
CA PRO A 18 -15.55 9.91 34.62
C PRO A 18 -14.73 9.29 33.49
N TYR A 19 -13.78 10.04 32.92
CA TYR A 19 -12.98 9.65 31.76
C TYR A 19 -11.60 9.09 32.11
N ALA A 20 -11.29 8.93 33.41
CA ALA A 20 -10.08 8.28 33.89
C ALA A 20 -10.36 6.79 34.18
N PRO A 21 -9.82 5.83 33.39
CA PRO A 21 -10.09 4.41 33.58
C PRO A 21 -9.58 3.90 34.94
N GLU A 22 -8.52 4.51 35.48
CA GLU A 22 -7.90 4.14 36.76
C GLU A 22 -8.86 4.32 37.93
N ASN A 23 -9.82 5.25 37.84
CA ASN A 23 -10.82 5.49 38.89
C ASN A 23 -11.74 4.27 39.07
N TYR A 24 -12.00 3.53 37.99
CA TYR A 24 -12.77 2.30 38.02
C TYR A 24 -11.90 1.11 38.42
N ASP A 25 -10.73 0.96 37.79
CA ASP A 25 -9.87 -0.22 37.94
C ASP A 25 -9.29 -0.37 39.34
N LYS A 26 -8.91 0.74 39.99
CA LYS A 26 -8.44 0.74 41.38
C LYS A 26 -9.51 0.16 42.32
N ILE A 27 -10.77 0.53 42.11
CA ILE A 27 -11.86 0.13 43.01
C ILE A 27 -12.25 -1.33 42.74
N LEU A 28 -12.34 -1.73 41.47
CA LEU A 28 -12.56 -3.12 41.08
C LEU A 28 -11.51 -4.06 41.69
N SER A 29 -10.23 -3.68 41.67
CA SER A 29 -9.16 -4.49 42.26
C SER A 29 -9.28 -4.67 43.78
N ARG A 30 -9.78 -3.65 44.49
CA ARG A 30 -9.98 -3.70 45.95
C ARG A 30 -11.19 -4.53 46.34
N LEU A 31 -12.24 -4.54 45.51
CA LEU A 31 -13.47 -5.29 45.76
C LEU A 31 -13.29 -6.82 45.69
N GLN A 32 -12.24 -7.32 45.02
CA GLN A 32 -11.92 -8.75 44.96
C GLN A 32 -11.62 -9.39 46.34
N VAL A 33 -11.37 -8.58 47.37
CA VAL A 33 -11.02 -9.04 48.72
C VAL A 33 -12.23 -9.13 49.66
N HIS A 34 -13.39 -8.61 49.24
CA HIS A 34 -14.59 -8.54 50.07
C HIS A 34 -15.63 -9.59 49.64
N SER A 35 -16.38 -10.14 50.60
CA SER A 35 -17.57 -10.95 50.32
C SER A 35 -18.75 -10.05 49.94
N ASP A 36 -19.64 -10.53 49.07
CA ASP A 36 -20.91 -9.87 48.67
C ASP A 36 -20.72 -8.52 47.94
N THR A 37 -19.87 -8.51 46.90
CA THR A 37 -19.56 -7.31 46.11
C THR A 37 -20.21 -7.29 44.72
N ALA A 38 -20.90 -8.36 44.33
CA ALA A 38 -21.43 -8.56 42.98
C ALA A 38 -22.29 -7.39 42.47
N LEU A 39 -23.20 -6.88 43.30
CA LEU A 39 -24.08 -5.75 42.94
C LEU A 39 -23.31 -4.45 42.71
N LEU A 40 -22.27 -4.20 43.53
CA LEU A 40 -21.42 -3.02 43.40
C LEU A 40 -20.51 -3.13 42.18
N ILE A 41 -19.90 -4.30 41.94
CA ILE A 41 -19.10 -4.56 40.74
C ILE A 41 -19.96 -4.35 39.48
N ASN A 42 -21.19 -4.85 39.49
CA ASN A 42 -22.15 -4.61 38.42
C ASN A 42 -22.47 -3.12 38.23
N LYS A 43 -22.67 -2.35 39.32
CA LYS A 43 -22.85 -0.88 39.24
C LYS A 43 -21.62 -0.21 38.61
N ILE A 44 -20.42 -0.59 39.02
CA ILE A 44 -19.16 0.01 38.52
C ILE A 44 -18.98 -0.27 37.03
N TYR A 45 -19.14 -1.51 36.57
CA TYR A 45 -19.01 -1.83 35.15
C TYR A 45 -20.09 -1.16 34.29
N LYS A 46 -21.34 -1.03 34.79
CA LYS A 46 -22.40 -0.26 34.12
C LYS A 46 -22.08 1.22 33.95
N GLU A 47 -21.37 1.82 34.89
CA GLU A 47 -20.87 3.19 34.72
C GLU A 47 -19.67 3.22 33.78
N LYS A 48 -18.71 2.32 33.94
CA LYS A 48 -17.49 2.26 33.11
C LYS A 48 -17.81 2.09 31.62
N VAL A 49 -18.77 1.23 31.28
CA VAL A 49 -19.14 0.95 29.88
C VAL A 49 -19.69 2.19 29.15
N LYS A 50 -20.21 3.20 29.85
CA LYS A 50 -20.65 4.45 29.20
C LYS A 50 -19.51 5.21 28.52
N TYR A 51 -18.30 5.10 29.07
CA TYR A 51 -17.13 5.90 28.65
C TYR A 51 -16.05 5.07 27.97
N PHE A 52 -16.06 3.76 28.20
CA PHE A 52 -15.04 2.82 27.72
C PHE A 52 -15.66 1.56 27.12
N ARG A 53 -15.01 0.99 26.12
CA ARG A 53 -15.30 -0.35 25.65
C ARG A 53 -14.48 -1.32 26.51
N LEU A 54 -15.14 -2.31 27.12
CA LEU A 54 -14.51 -3.27 28.04
C LEU A 54 -13.69 -4.33 27.30
N ARG A 55 -12.62 -4.82 27.90
CA ARG A 55 -11.86 -5.96 27.37
C ARG A 55 -12.59 -7.28 27.60
N GLN A 56 -12.19 -8.33 26.90
CA GLN A 56 -12.84 -9.63 27.06
C GLN A 56 -12.70 -10.15 28.50
N SER A 57 -11.54 -9.91 29.13
CA SER A 57 -11.31 -10.25 30.54
C SER A 57 -12.27 -9.52 31.50
N GLU A 58 -12.59 -8.26 31.22
CA GLU A 58 -13.48 -7.45 32.04
C GLU A 58 -14.94 -7.90 31.89
N LEU A 59 -15.38 -8.19 30.66
CA LEU A 59 -16.70 -8.77 30.39
C LEU A 59 -16.87 -10.11 31.10
N ASN A 60 -15.86 -10.97 31.03
CA ASN A 60 -15.87 -12.28 31.70
C ASN A 60 -15.95 -12.11 33.23
N ASN A 61 -15.18 -11.18 33.79
CA ASN A 61 -15.21 -10.88 35.22
C ASN A 61 -16.58 -10.35 35.66
N TRP A 62 -17.14 -9.39 34.93
CA TRP A 62 -18.46 -8.83 35.24
C TRP A 62 -19.55 -9.91 35.20
N LEU A 63 -19.58 -10.75 34.17
CA LEU A 63 -20.55 -11.84 34.05
C LEU A 63 -20.35 -12.90 35.14
N PHE A 64 -19.10 -13.22 35.48
CA PHE A 64 -18.78 -14.14 36.57
C PHE A 64 -19.36 -13.64 37.90
N GLU A 65 -19.14 -12.37 38.24
CA GLU A 65 -19.65 -11.76 39.47
C GLU A 65 -21.19 -11.70 39.51
N ILE A 66 -21.86 -11.44 38.38
CA ILE A 66 -23.34 -11.54 38.34
C ILE A 66 -23.78 -12.96 38.69
N ARG A 67 -23.06 -13.98 38.21
CA ARG A 67 -23.43 -15.39 38.40
C ARG A 67 -23.22 -15.92 39.82
N THR A 68 -22.43 -15.22 40.66
CA THR A 68 -22.25 -15.57 42.08
C THR A 68 -23.45 -15.19 42.95
N ILE A 69 -24.36 -14.35 42.46
CA ILE A 69 -25.57 -13.94 43.19
C ILE A 69 -26.48 -15.16 43.45
N GLU A 70 -26.85 -15.35 44.72
CA GLU A 70 -27.65 -16.50 45.16
C GLU A 70 -29.12 -16.41 44.71
N ASP A 71 -29.70 -15.21 44.69
CA ASP A 71 -31.06 -14.98 44.19
C ASP A 71 -31.13 -15.21 42.68
N ILE A 72 -31.81 -16.28 42.29
CA ILE A 72 -31.96 -16.71 40.90
C ILE A 72 -32.70 -15.67 40.06
N GLN A 73 -33.72 -15.00 40.61
CA GLN A 73 -34.50 -14.01 39.86
C GLN A 73 -33.68 -12.75 39.64
N GLU A 74 -33.01 -12.26 40.68
CA GLU A 74 -32.12 -11.10 40.56
C GLU A 74 -30.94 -11.38 39.62
N ARG A 75 -30.30 -12.55 39.76
CA ARG A 75 -29.23 -12.98 38.86
C ARG A 75 -29.67 -13.01 37.40
N SER A 76 -30.82 -13.63 37.11
CA SER A 76 -31.33 -13.75 35.73
C SER A 76 -31.65 -12.38 35.13
N ARG A 77 -32.25 -11.49 35.92
CA ARG A 77 -32.54 -10.11 35.52
C ARG A 77 -31.26 -9.34 35.21
N LEU A 78 -30.26 -9.42 36.09
CA LEU A 78 -28.97 -8.73 35.93
C LEU A 78 -28.16 -9.29 34.76
N GLU A 79 -28.16 -10.60 34.55
CA GLU A 79 -27.49 -11.23 33.40
C GLU A 79 -28.15 -10.81 32.08
N TYR A 80 -29.49 -10.69 32.04
CA TYR A 80 -30.18 -10.15 30.86
C TYR A 80 -29.81 -8.68 30.60
N THR A 81 -29.82 -7.85 31.64
CA THR A 81 -29.39 -6.45 31.53
C THR A 81 -27.93 -6.32 31.09
N PHE A 82 -27.05 -7.23 31.54
CA PHE A 82 -25.66 -7.29 31.11
C PHE A 82 -25.55 -7.49 29.60
N TYR A 83 -26.21 -8.52 29.04
CA TYR A 83 -26.19 -8.77 27.60
C TYR A 83 -26.81 -7.61 26.82
N GLU A 84 -27.94 -7.07 27.28
CA GLU A 84 -28.59 -5.91 26.67
C GLU A 84 -27.66 -4.69 26.62
N THR A 85 -26.86 -4.48 27.67
CA THR A 85 -25.93 -3.34 27.74
C THR A 85 -24.77 -3.47 26.76
N ILE A 86 -24.24 -4.68 26.56
CA ILE A 86 -23.01 -4.88 25.79
C ILE A 86 -23.25 -5.24 24.31
N ILE A 87 -24.46 -5.68 23.94
CA ILE A 87 -24.68 -6.29 22.62
C ILE A 87 -24.37 -5.35 21.44
N ASP A 88 -24.60 -4.05 21.60
CA ASP A 88 -24.33 -3.07 20.54
C ASP A 88 -22.81 -2.83 20.37
N ASP A 89 -22.02 -3.03 21.43
CA ASP A 89 -20.56 -2.93 21.40
C ASP A 89 -19.90 -4.23 20.91
N TYR A 90 -20.51 -5.38 21.19
CA TYR A 90 -20.03 -6.73 20.84
C TYR A 90 -21.12 -7.58 20.20
N PRO A 91 -21.60 -7.23 18.99
CA PRO A 91 -22.65 -7.96 18.30
C PRO A 91 -22.12 -9.26 17.68
N THR A 92 -21.65 -10.17 18.54
CA THR A 92 -21.08 -11.47 18.15
C THR A 92 -22.09 -12.58 18.36
N VAL A 93 -22.00 -13.63 17.55
CA VAL A 93 -22.93 -14.77 17.63
C VAL A 93 -22.94 -15.43 19.03
N PRO A 94 -21.80 -15.66 19.72
CA PRO A 94 -21.81 -16.25 21.05
C PRO A 94 -22.61 -15.43 22.08
N ILE A 95 -22.42 -14.10 22.08
CA ILE A 95 -23.12 -13.19 23.01
C ILE A 95 -24.62 -13.15 22.68
N MET A 96 -24.99 -13.03 21.40
CA MET A 96 -26.39 -13.02 20.98
C MET A 96 -27.09 -14.35 21.29
N THR A 97 -26.41 -15.48 21.11
CA THR A 97 -26.96 -16.82 21.41
C THR A 97 -27.23 -16.97 22.91
N ALA A 98 -26.26 -16.59 23.76
CA ALA A 98 -26.45 -16.62 25.21
C ALA A 98 -27.61 -15.72 25.67
N MET A 99 -27.75 -14.53 25.07
CA MET A 99 -28.87 -13.63 25.35
C MET A 99 -30.22 -14.22 24.92
N LEU A 100 -30.29 -14.87 23.75
CA LEU A 100 -31.49 -15.53 23.25
C LEU A 100 -31.89 -16.75 24.08
N GLU A 101 -30.93 -17.54 24.56
CA GLU A 101 -31.17 -18.66 25.47
C GLU A 101 -31.76 -18.17 26.80
N LEU A 102 -31.18 -17.13 27.39
CA LEU A 102 -31.70 -16.51 28.61
C LEU A 102 -33.10 -15.92 28.38
N ALA A 103 -33.31 -15.20 27.29
CA ALA A 103 -34.62 -14.64 26.94
C ALA A 103 -35.68 -15.74 26.77
N SER A 104 -35.32 -16.91 26.20
CA SER A 104 -36.23 -18.06 26.11
C SER A 104 -36.64 -18.59 27.48
N GLN A 105 -35.74 -18.58 28.46
CA GLN A 105 -36.05 -18.97 29.85
C GLN A 105 -36.97 -17.93 30.51
N LEU A 106 -36.69 -16.64 30.33
CA LEU A 106 -37.53 -15.54 30.84
C LEU A 106 -38.93 -15.58 30.24
N LEU A 107 -39.06 -15.89 28.94
CA LEU A 107 -40.35 -16.09 28.27
C LEU A 107 -41.13 -17.26 28.89
N SER A 108 -40.43 -18.36 29.17
CA SER A 108 -41.04 -19.54 29.82
C SER A 108 -41.53 -19.24 31.24
N ASN A 109 -40.91 -18.26 31.91
CA ASN A 109 -41.28 -17.78 33.24
C ASN A 109 -42.26 -16.58 33.19
N GLU A 110 -42.81 -16.24 32.03
CA GLU A 110 -43.73 -15.10 31.82
C GLU A 110 -43.14 -13.74 32.23
N GLN A 111 -41.81 -13.60 32.24
CA GLN A 111 -41.12 -12.36 32.60
C GLN A 111 -40.89 -11.43 31.40
N ILE A 112 -40.92 -11.98 30.18
CA ILE A 112 -40.98 -11.23 28.93
C ILE A 112 -42.08 -11.79 28.03
N THR A 113 -42.55 -10.98 27.10
CA THR A 113 -43.57 -11.33 26.12
C THR A 113 -42.98 -12.03 24.89
N GLU A 114 -43.83 -12.74 24.15
CA GLU A 114 -43.40 -13.39 22.90
C GLU A 114 -42.98 -12.35 21.85
N ASP A 115 -43.58 -11.16 21.84
CA ASP A 115 -43.22 -10.08 20.91
C ASP A 115 -41.86 -9.46 21.24
N GLU A 116 -41.51 -9.30 22.53
CA GLU A 116 -40.16 -8.91 22.96
C GLU A 116 -39.12 -9.94 22.53
N TYR A 117 -39.40 -11.24 22.70
CA TYR A 117 -38.50 -12.31 22.27
C TYR A 117 -38.31 -12.32 20.75
N ARG A 118 -39.38 -12.12 19.97
CA ARG A 118 -39.31 -12.00 18.51
C ARG A 118 -38.51 -10.79 18.07
N ALA A 119 -38.70 -9.64 18.71
CA ALA A 119 -37.93 -8.43 18.43
C ALA A 119 -36.43 -8.66 18.67
N LEU A 120 -36.09 -9.38 19.75
CA LEU A 120 -34.71 -9.76 20.05
C LEU A 120 -34.10 -10.68 18.99
N ILE A 121 -34.82 -11.71 18.53
CA ILE A 121 -34.37 -12.57 17.42
C ILE A 121 -34.15 -11.76 16.15
N SER A 122 -35.06 -10.84 15.82
CA SER A 122 -34.91 -9.96 14.67
C SER A 122 -33.66 -9.08 14.79
N LYS A 123 -33.38 -8.53 15.98
CA LYS A 123 -32.13 -7.81 16.27
C LYS A 123 -30.92 -8.73 16.08
N GLY A 124 -30.97 -9.97 16.56
CA GLY A 124 -29.94 -10.99 16.35
C GLY A 124 -29.64 -11.26 14.89
N LEU A 125 -30.66 -11.41 14.05
CA LEU A 125 -30.49 -11.63 12.61
C LEU A 125 -29.85 -10.43 11.91
N GLN A 126 -30.20 -9.20 12.31
CA GLN A 126 -29.62 -7.99 11.74
C GLN A 126 -28.14 -7.83 12.09
N LEU A 127 -27.78 -8.12 13.33
CA LEU A 127 -26.43 -7.95 13.87
C LEU A 127 -25.47 -9.08 13.50
N CYS A 128 -25.94 -10.32 13.60
CA CYS A 128 -25.09 -11.51 13.57
C CYS A 128 -25.45 -12.48 12.42
N GLY A 129 -26.55 -12.26 11.71
CA GLY A 129 -27.01 -13.18 10.65
C GLY A 129 -26.09 -13.27 9.42
N TYR A 130 -25.14 -12.35 9.28
CA TYR A 130 -24.13 -12.33 8.21
C TYR A 130 -22.82 -13.03 8.59
N ASP A 131 -22.70 -13.54 9.82
CA ASP A 131 -21.51 -14.25 10.25
C ASP A 131 -21.40 -15.57 9.48
N PHE A 132 -20.31 -15.73 8.73
CA PHE A 132 -20.10 -16.88 7.86
C PHE A 132 -19.96 -18.20 8.62
N VAL A 133 -19.34 -18.16 9.81
CA VAL A 133 -19.01 -19.36 10.59
C VAL A 133 -20.21 -19.75 11.45
N ASP A 134 -20.67 -18.82 12.28
CA ASP A 134 -21.63 -19.13 13.35
C ASP A 134 -23.02 -18.50 13.13
N GLY A 135 -23.16 -17.57 12.17
CA GLY A 135 -24.40 -16.82 11.97
C GLY A 135 -25.62 -17.70 11.69
N ASN A 136 -25.39 -18.90 11.11
CA ASN A 136 -26.43 -19.91 10.88
C ASN A 136 -27.17 -20.31 12.17
N ASN A 137 -26.53 -20.24 13.33
CA ASN A 137 -27.15 -20.58 14.61
C ASN A 137 -28.32 -19.63 14.92
N ILE A 138 -28.16 -18.33 14.65
CA ILE A 138 -29.22 -17.33 14.86
C ILE A 138 -30.38 -17.54 13.89
N TRP A 139 -30.08 -17.91 12.65
CA TRP A 139 -31.10 -18.29 11.67
C TRP A 139 -31.93 -19.48 12.14
N ARG A 140 -31.29 -20.53 12.66
CA ARG A 140 -31.98 -21.72 13.17
C ARG A 140 -32.93 -21.39 14.31
N ILE A 141 -32.50 -20.59 15.29
CA ILE A 141 -33.36 -20.15 16.41
C ILE A 141 -34.63 -19.45 15.88
N SER A 142 -34.48 -18.56 14.89
CA SER A 142 -35.61 -17.85 14.28
C SER A 142 -36.58 -18.77 13.54
N LEU A 143 -36.04 -19.74 12.80
CA LEU A 143 -36.82 -20.72 12.04
C LEU A 143 -37.55 -21.70 12.96
N ASP A 144 -36.89 -22.17 14.02
CA ASP A 144 -37.48 -23.06 15.02
C ASP A 144 -38.67 -22.39 15.73
N LEU A 145 -38.56 -21.09 16.06
CA LEU A 145 -39.68 -20.34 16.64
C LEU A 145 -40.89 -20.27 15.71
N LEU A 146 -40.68 -19.93 14.43
CA LEU A 146 -41.77 -19.88 13.45
C LEU A 146 -42.39 -21.26 13.21
N LEU A 147 -41.58 -22.31 13.18
CA LEU A 147 -42.07 -23.69 13.07
C LEU A 147 -42.92 -24.07 14.29
N GLN A 148 -42.47 -23.78 15.50
CA GLN A 148 -43.24 -24.06 16.72
C GLN A 148 -44.57 -23.30 16.75
N ARG A 149 -44.59 -22.05 16.30
CA ARG A 149 -45.82 -21.27 16.16
C ARG A 149 -46.79 -21.90 15.17
N TYR A 150 -46.30 -22.25 13.98
CA TYR A 150 -47.11 -22.96 13.00
C TYR A 150 -47.66 -24.27 13.56
N LEU A 151 -46.86 -25.05 14.28
CA LEU A 151 -47.33 -26.29 14.91
C LEU A 151 -48.42 -26.07 15.98
N LYS A 152 -48.46 -24.89 16.61
CA LYS A 152 -49.49 -24.52 17.60
C LYS A 152 -50.75 -23.94 16.95
N SER A 153 -50.60 -23.05 15.97
CA SER A 153 -51.71 -22.30 15.34
C SER A 153 -52.30 -22.99 14.12
N ASN A 154 -51.50 -23.82 13.45
CA ASN A 154 -51.72 -24.33 12.09
C ASN A 154 -52.03 -23.23 11.07
N ASP A 155 -51.53 -22.02 11.31
CA ASP A 155 -51.71 -20.86 10.44
C ASP A 155 -50.82 -20.97 9.20
N VAL A 156 -51.44 -21.01 8.01
CA VAL A 156 -50.74 -21.10 6.73
C VAL A 156 -49.81 -19.90 6.51
N THR A 157 -50.13 -18.73 7.08
CA THR A 157 -49.30 -17.52 6.95
C THR A 157 -47.98 -17.66 7.70
N ASP A 158 -47.95 -18.35 8.85
CA ASP A 158 -46.74 -18.65 9.60
C ASP A 158 -45.84 -19.63 8.80
N LEU A 159 -46.43 -20.64 8.17
CA LEU A 159 -45.71 -21.59 7.32
C LEU A 159 -45.12 -20.92 6.07
N ASP A 160 -45.87 -20.03 5.41
CA ASP A 160 -45.37 -19.28 4.25
C ASP A 160 -44.24 -18.30 4.66
N THR A 161 -44.34 -17.71 5.84
CA THR A 161 -43.29 -16.85 6.42
C THR A 161 -42.02 -17.66 6.74
N LEU A 162 -42.17 -18.86 7.31
CA LEU A 162 -41.08 -19.79 7.57
C LEU A 162 -40.33 -20.17 6.28
N ILE A 163 -41.06 -20.50 5.21
CA ILE A 163 -40.47 -20.84 3.90
C ILE A 163 -39.70 -19.64 3.32
N LYS A 164 -40.29 -18.44 3.35
CA LYS A 164 -39.62 -17.21 2.91
C LYS A 164 -38.34 -16.95 3.69
N LEU A 165 -38.36 -17.16 5.01
CA LEU A 165 -37.19 -16.95 5.86
C LEU A 165 -36.09 -18.00 5.60
N HIS A 166 -36.43 -19.27 5.39
CA HIS A 166 -35.46 -20.29 4.98
C HIS A 166 -34.82 -19.96 3.61
N LEU A 167 -35.61 -19.54 2.62
CA LEU A 167 -35.08 -19.12 1.32
C LEU A 167 -34.14 -17.92 1.46
N LYS A 168 -34.49 -16.97 2.35
CA LYS A 168 -33.62 -15.85 2.69
C LYS A 168 -32.31 -16.34 3.33
N ARG A 169 -32.34 -17.29 4.28
CA ARG A 169 -31.13 -17.94 4.84
C ARG A 169 -30.23 -18.55 3.76
N LEU A 170 -30.82 -19.28 2.80
CA LEU A 170 -30.08 -19.89 1.68
C LEU A 170 -29.43 -18.86 0.73
N SER A 171 -29.90 -17.61 0.73
CA SER A 171 -29.32 -16.53 -0.08
C SER A 171 -28.04 -15.93 0.52
N TYR A 172 -27.71 -16.25 1.77
CA TYR A 172 -26.52 -15.75 2.45
C TYR A 172 -25.43 -16.83 2.55
N PRO A 173 -24.16 -16.51 2.18
CA PRO A 173 -23.04 -17.43 2.35
C PRO A 173 -22.81 -17.75 3.84
N HIS A 174 -22.80 -19.04 4.17
CA HIS A 174 -22.44 -19.55 5.50
C HIS A 174 -21.87 -20.97 5.37
N GLN A 175 -21.04 -21.38 6.34
CA GLN A 175 -20.30 -22.64 6.30
C GLN A 175 -21.20 -23.89 6.20
N GLN A 176 -22.42 -23.83 6.74
CA GLN A 176 -23.36 -24.95 6.80
C GLN A 176 -24.45 -24.91 5.69
N LEU A 177 -24.18 -24.25 4.56
CA LEU A 177 -25.17 -24.02 3.49
C LEU A 177 -25.81 -25.32 2.95
N ASP A 178 -25.03 -26.40 2.85
CA ASP A 178 -25.50 -27.70 2.35
C ASP A 178 -26.54 -28.32 3.30
N ALA A 179 -26.24 -28.35 4.60
CA ALA A 179 -27.18 -28.81 5.63
C ALA A 179 -28.44 -27.93 5.65
N SER A 180 -28.28 -26.61 5.53
CA SER A 180 -29.41 -25.67 5.46
C SER A 180 -30.35 -25.92 4.28
N PHE A 181 -29.85 -26.45 3.16
CA PHE A 181 -30.63 -26.81 1.99
C PHE A 181 -31.37 -28.15 2.17
N GLU A 182 -30.72 -29.14 2.78
CA GLU A 182 -31.33 -30.42 3.15
C GLU A 182 -32.47 -30.25 4.15
N GLU A 183 -32.28 -29.38 5.15
CA GLU A 183 -33.33 -28.98 6.10
C GLU A 183 -34.53 -28.37 5.39
N PHE A 184 -34.31 -27.48 4.42
CA PHE A 184 -35.39 -26.87 3.63
C PHE A 184 -36.15 -27.92 2.81
N SER A 185 -35.44 -28.83 2.14
CA SER A 185 -36.08 -29.90 1.37
C SER A 185 -36.96 -30.79 2.25
N SER A 186 -36.47 -31.12 3.44
CA SER A 186 -37.21 -31.91 4.43
C SER A 186 -38.47 -31.18 4.91
N LEU A 187 -38.37 -29.87 5.17
CA LEU A 187 -39.50 -29.03 5.56
C LEU A 187 -40.59 -29.00 4.48
N VAL A 188 -40.22 -28.73 3.23
CA VAL A 188 -41.17 -28.65 2.10
C VAL A 188 -41.82 -30.00 1.85
N THR A 189 -41.06 -31.10 1.89
CA THR A 189 -41.59 -32.46 1.76
C THR A 189 -42.66 -32.75 2.81
N LYS A 190 -42.44 -32.29 4.05
CA LYS A 190 -43.34 -32.57 5.17
C LYS A 190 -44.61 -31.71 5.16
N TYR A 191 -44.51 -30.43 4.79
CA TYR A 191 -45.59 -29.46 5.01
C TYR A 191 -46.15 -28.78 3.75
N LYS A 192 -45.49 -28.90 2.58
CA LYS A 192 -45.90 -28.29 1.29
C LYS A 192 -45.59 -29.21 0.10
N ILE A 193 -45.96 -30.48 0.20
CA ILE A 193 -45.67 -31.48 -0.83
C ILE A 193 -46.32 -31.15 -2.18
N ASP A 194 -47.46 -30.46 -2.16
CA ASP A 194 -48.20 -29.97 -3.32
C ASP A 194 -47.43 -28.94 -4.15
N GLN A 195 -46.49 -28.21 -3.53
CA GLN A 195 -45.64 -27.21 -4.16
C GLN A 195 -44.16 -27.60 -4.19
N TYR A 196 -43.85 -28.88 -3.92
CA TYR A 196 -42.47 -29.37 -3.76
C TYR A 196 -41.57 -28.98 -4.93
N ASP A 197 -41.93 -29.36 -6.16
CA ASP A 197 -41.10 -29.10 -7.35
C ASP A 197 -40.83 -27.61 -7.55
N GLN A 198 -41.86 -26.76 -7.35
CA GLN A 198 -41.73 -25.31 -7.52
C GLN A 198 -40.80 -24.70 -6.47
N LEU A 199 -40.99 -25.04 -5.19
CA LEU A 199 -40.19 -24.49 -4.10
C LEU A 199 -38.74 -24.99 -4.12
N ILE A 200 -38.52 -26.26 -4.45
CA ILE A 200 -37.18 -26.85 -4.58
C ILE A 200 -36.46 -26.28 -5.81
N GLN A 201 -37.15 -26.00 -6.91
CA GLN A 201 -36.55 -25.33 -8.06
C GLN A 201 -36.09 -23.90 -7.69
N VAL A 202 -36.90 -23.14 -6.97
CA VAL A 202 -36.54 -21.80 -6.48
C VAL A 202 -35.36 -21.88 -5.52
N ALA A 203 -35.41 -22.80 -4.55
CA ALA A 203 -34.34 -22.99 -3.57
C ALA A 203 -33.02 -23.39 -4.23
N ASN A 204 -33.04 -24.30 -5.22
CA ASN A 204 -31.85 -24.72 -5.96
C ASN A 204 -31.17 -23.56 -6.69
N LYS A 205 -31.96 -22.64 -7.26
CA LYS A 205 -31.43 -21.45 -7.93
C LYS A 205 -30.71 -20.53 -6.95
N VAL A 206 -31.33 -20.27 -5.78
CA VAL A 206 -30.74 -19.45 -4.72
C VAL A 206 -29.48 -20.12 -4.16
N TYR A 207 -29.61 -21.37 -3.75
CA TYR A 207 -28.53 -22.19 -3.20
C TYR A 207 -27.32 -22.27 -4.13
N SER A 208 -27.52 -22.57 -5.42
CA SER A 208 -26.42 -22.69 -6.38
C SER A 208 -25.68 -21.36 -6.57
N ALA A 209 -26.41 -20.24 -6.60
CA ALA A 209 -25.81 -18.91 -6.71
C ALA A 209 -25.00 -18.54 -5.45
N THR A 210 -25.50 -18.89 -4.26
CA THR A 210 -24.79 -18.68 -2.99
C THR A 210 -23.57 -19.59 -2.86
N LYS A 211 -23.70 -20.87 -3.25
CA LYS A 211 -22.64 -21.89 -3.16
C LYS A 211 -21.41 -21.53 -3.97
N GLN A 212 -21.59 -20.89 -5.13
CA GLN A 212 -20.48 -20.38 -5.95
C GLN A 212 -19.62 -19.33 -5.23
N LYS A 213 -20.17 -18.65 -4.22
CA LYS A 213 -19.44 -17.65 -3.42
C LYS A 213 -18.68 -18.27 -2.25
N LEU A 214 -19.02 -19.47 -1.77
CA LEU A 214 -18.41 -20.06 -0.57
C LEU A 214 -16.87 -20.10 -0.62
N PRO A 215 -16.21 -20.54 -1.71
CA PRO A 215 -14.74 -20.63 -1.74
C PRO A 215 -14.04 -19.29 -1.53
N TYR A 216 -14.71 -18.19 -1.87
CA TYR A 216 -14.20 -16.84 -1.66
C TYR A 216 -14.18 -16.46 -0.17
N TYR A 217 -15.24 -16.79 0.58
CA TYR A 217 -15.30 -16.57 2.03
C TYR A 217 -14.33 -17.50 2.76
N GLU A 218 -14.34 -18.79 2.41
CA GLU A 218 -13.48 -19.82 3.01
C GLU A 218 -12.00 -19.46 2.93
N LYS A 219 -11.55 -18.83 1.83
CA LYS A 219 -10.18 -18.34 1.69
C LYS A 219 -9.78 -17.42 2.85
N PHE A 220 -10.61 -16.43 3.18
CA PHE A 220 -10.31 -15.49 4.26
C PHE A 220 -10.44 -16.15 5.63
N GLU A 221 -11.44 -17.02 5.82
CA GLU A 221 -11.61 -17.73 7.09
C GLU A 221 -10.43 -18.66 7.41
N ILE A 222 -9.82 -19.30 6.39
CA ILE A 222 -8.60 -20.09 6.56
C ILE A 222 -7.43 -19.20 7.01
N GLN A 223 -7.23 -18.06 6.35
CA GLN A 223 -6.17 -17.11 6.69
C GLN A 223 -6.34 -16.55 8.12
N ILE A 224 -7.56 -16.19 8.51
CA ILE A 224 -7.88 -15.71 9.85
C ILE A 224 -7.65 -16.80 10.89
N LYS A 225 -7.97 -18.07 10.58
CA LYS A 225 -7.71 -19.18 11.48
C LYS A 225 -6.21 -19.40 11.73
N GLU A 226 -5.38 -19.17 10.72
CA GLU A 226 -3.92 -19.27 10.83
C GLU A 226 -3.29 -18.06 11.54
N SER A 227 -3.83 -16.85 11.33
CA SER A 227 -3.28 -15.60 11.87
C SER A 227 -4.40 -14.64 12.34
N PRO A 228 -5.10 -14.94 13.44
CA PRO A 228 -6.31 -14.22 13.84
C PRO A 228 -6.08 -12.77 14.26
N ASN A 229 -4.85 -12.44 14.69
CA ASN A 229 -4.45 -11.09 15.10
C ASN A 229 -3.78 -10.30 13.97
N ASP A 230 -3.68 -10.85 12.75
CA ASP A 230 -3.23 -10.08 11.59
C ASP A 230 -4.41 -9.27 11.04
N PHE A 231 -4.47 -8.01 11.46
CA PHE A 231 -5.53 -7.09 11.12
C PHE A 231 -5.55 -6.71 9.63
N ALA A 232 -4.46 -6.89 8.89
CA ALA A 232 -4.45 -6.65 7.45
C ALA A 232 -5.37 -7.63 6.71
N ILE A 233 -5.44 -8.89 7.17
CA ILE A 233 -6.32 -9.92 6.62
C ILE A 233 -7.79 -9.52 6.82
N TRP A 234 -8.13 -9.04 8.01
CA TRP A 234 -9.49 -8.56 8.32
C TRP A 234 -9.89 -7.35 7.48
N ILE A 235 -8.98 -6.40 7.27
CA ILE A 235 -9.19 -5.24 6.41
C ILE A 235 -9.43 -5.68 4.96
N GLU A 236 -8.56 -6.54 4.40
CA GLU A 236 -8.71 -7.06 3.04
C GLU A 236 -10.04 -7.81 2.88
N TYR A 237 -10.44 -8.58 3.89
CA TYR A 237 -11.70 -9.32 3.90
C TYR A 237 -12.90 -8.37 3.82
N MET A 238 -12.96 -7.35 4.70
CA MET A 238 -14.04 -6.36 4.72
C MET A 238 -14.10 -5.55 3.41
N GLU A 239 -12.98 -5.01 2.95
CA GLU A 239 -12.92 -4.22 1.70
C GLU A 239 -13.36 -5.05 0.49
N SER A 240 -12.90 -6.30 0.43
CA SER A 240 -13.23 -7.19 -0.67
C SER A 240 -14.72 -7.56 -0.61
N VAL A 241 -15.26 -7.95 0.55
CA VAL A 241 -16.70 -8.23 0.72
C VAL A 241 -17.56 -7.03 0.34
N TYR A 242 -17.19 -5.83 0.80
CA TYR A 242 -17.91 -4.60 0.47
C TYR A 242 -17.94 -4.33 -1.04
N LYS A 243 -16.81 -4.56 -1.73
CA LYS A 243 -16.70 -4.39 -3.18
C LYS A 243 -17.61 -5.33 -3.96
N TYR A 244 -17.75 -6.59 -3.53
CA TYR A 244 -18.60 -7.57 -4.21
C TYR A 244 -20.09 -7.45 -3.83
N GLN A 245 -20.38 -7.06 -2.59
CA GLN A 245 -21.72 -6.95 -2.06
C GLN A 245 -21.79 -5.81 -1.03
N PRO A 246 -22.11 -4.58 -1.46
CA PRO A 246 -22.10 -3.40 -0.58
C PRO A 246 -23.25 -3.47 0.40
N ASN A 247 -22.98 -4.04 1.58
CA ASN A 247 -23.92 -4.14 2.70
C ASN A 247 -23.15 -3.98 4.00
N PHE A 248 -23.37 -2.86 4.70
CA PHE A 248 -22.66 -2.55 5.93
C PHE A 248 -22.95 -3.52 7.07
N ASN A 249 -24.12 -4.18 7.12
CA ASN A 249 -24.37 -5.18 8.17
C ASN A 249 -23.34 -6.31 8.13
N HIS A 250 -22.91 -6.71 6.93
CA HIS A 250 -21.84 -7.70 6.77
C HIS A 250 -20.50 -7.17 7.30
N ILE A 251 -20.16 -5.93 6.96
CA ILE A 251 -18.92 -5.28 7.40
C ILE A 251 -18.92 -5.11 8.92
N LEU A 252 -20.06 -4.76 9.52
CA LEU A 252 -20.23 -4.63 10.95
C LEU A 252 -20.08 -5.97 11.68
N THR A 253 -20.58 -7.07 11.10
CA THR A 253 -20.36 -8.42 11.65
C THR A 253 -18.88 -8.81 11.62
N LEU A 254 -18.17 -8.52 10.51
CA LEU A 254 -16.73 -8.77 10.42
C LEU A 254 -15.93 -7.89 11.39
N LEU A 255 -16.29 -6.62 11.52
CA LEU A 255 -15.71 -5.71 12.51
C LEU A 255 -15.92 -6.22 13.94
N ALA A 256 -17.12 -6.73 14.26
CA ALA A 256 -17.43 -7.28 15.57
C ALA A 256 -16.52 -8.48 15.91
N ARG A 257 -16.28 -9.38 14.94
CA ARG A 257 -15.35 -10.50 15.09
C ARG A 257 -13.90 -10.03 15.25
N ALA A 258 -13.45 -9.10 14.40
CA ALA A 258 -12.09 -8.59 14.41
C ALA A 258 -11.75 -7.83 15.71
N THR A 259 -12.75 -7.23 16.35
CA THR A 259 -12.59 -6.39 17.55
C THR A 259 -13.00 -7.09 18.85
N GLN A 260 -13.10 -8.42 18.84
CA GLN A 260 -13.45 -9.22 20.02
C GLN A 260 -12.22 -9.58 20.88
N THR A 261 -11.04 -9.63 20.30
CA THR A 261 -9.81 -10.04 20.99
C THR A 261 -9.16 -8.87 21.73
N ASP A 262 -8.45 -9.15 22.84
CA ASP A 262 -7.69 -8.12 23.55
C ASP A 262 -6.58 -7.51 22.68
N ALA A 263 -6.07 -8.26 21.70
CA ALA A 263 -5.10 -7.76 20.72
C ALA A 263 -5.65 -6.60 19.87
N SER A 264 -6.97 -6.54 19.66
CA SER A 264 -7.63 -5.48 18.86
C SER A 264 -7.63 -4.11 19.54
N PHE A 265 -7.31 -4.04 20.84
CA PHE A 265 -7.13 -2.79 21.58
C PHE A 265 -5.71 -2.22 21.43
N SER A 266 -4.86 -2.83 20.60
CA SER A 266 -3.54 -2.31 20.29
C SER A 266 -3.58 -1.17 19.25
N ASN A 267 -2.48 -0.44 19.12
CA ASN A 267 -2.34 0.60 18.08
C ASN A 267 -2.54 0.06 16.66
N GLN A 268 -2.17 -1.21 16.39
CA GLN A 268 -2.43 -1.85 15.10
C GLN A 268 -3.93 -2.09 14.87
N GLY A 269 -4.68 -2.40 15.93
CA GLY A 269 -6.13 -2.57 15.87
C GLY A 269 -6.89 -1.29 15.50
N GLN A 270 -6.32 -0.10 15.73
CA GLN A 270 -6.92 1.18 15.28
C GLN A 270 -7.13 1.23 13.76
N GLN A 271 -6.29 0.54 12.98
CA GLN A 271 -6.37 0.55 11.51
C GLN A 271 -7.68 -0.07 10.99
N ILE A 272 -8.23 -1.06 11.71
CA ILE A 272 -9.52 -1.68 11.36
C ILE A 272 -10.65 -0.65 11.45
N TRP A 273 -10.69 0.13 12.53
CA TRP A 273 -11.70 1.17 12.73
C TRP A 273 -11.62 2.22 11.64
N MET A 274 -10.41 2.70 11.33
CA MET A 274 -10.19 3.68 10.27
C MET A 274 -10.59 3.16 8.89
N SER A 275 -10.31 1.89 8.57
CA SER A 275 -10.75 1.28 7.30
C SER A 275 -12.28 1.31 7.17
N VAL A 276 -13.01 0.95 8.25
CA VAL A 276 -14.48 1.00 8.25
C VAL A 276 -15.01 2.43 8.14
N ILE A 277 -14.40 3.39 8.85
CA ILE A 277 -14.76 4.82 8.76
C ILE A 277 -14.57 5.33 7.32
N TYR A 278 -13.47 4.99 6.65
CA TYR A 278 -13.22 5.38 5.27
C TYR A 278 -14.19 4.74 4.27
N MET A 279 -14.59 3.48 4.48
CA MET A 279 -15.66 2.86 3.71
C MET A 279 -16.98 3.62 3.91
N LEU A 280 -17.28 4.05 5.15
CA LEU A 280 -18.48 4.81 5.47
C LEU A 280 -18.49 6.22 4.88
N TYR A 281 -17.35 6.89 4.70
CA TYR A 281 -17.27 8.17 3.99
C TYR A 281 -17.69 8.10 2.52
N SER A 282 -17.62 6.91 1.92
CA SER A 282 -18.13 6.69 0.57
C SER A 282 -19.64 6.36 0.55
N SER A 283 -20.31 6.39 1.70
CA SER A 283 -21.71 6.00 1.88
C SER A 283 -22.53 7.08 2.58
N ASP A 284 -23.84 7.09 2.34
CA ASP A 284 -24.77 8.05 2.97
C ASP A 284 -25.31 7.55 4.34
N ASN A 285 -24.54 6.75 5.09
CA ASN A 285 -24.99 6.10 6.35
C ASN A 285 -24.46 6.79 7.61
N GLU A 286 -24.94 8.00 7.91
CA GLU A 286 -24.50 8.81 9.04
C GLU A 286 -24.76 8.16 10.41
N THR A 287 -25.85 7.41 10.56
CA THR A 287 -26.19 6.72 11.82
C THR A 287 -25.17 5.65 12.19
N ILE A 288 -24.77 4.83 11.21
CA ILE A 288 -23.74 3.80 11.39
C ILE A 288 -22.39 4.46 11.67
N LEU A 289 -22.03 5.50 10.91
CA LEU A 289 -20.79 6.25 11.11
C LEU A 289 -20.68 6.80 12.53
N THR A 290 -21.76 7.43 13.02
CA THR A 290 -21.82 7.97 14.37
C THR A 290 -21.60 6.89 15.43
N SER A 291 -22.30 5.75 15.31
CA SER A 291 -22.14 4.62 16.24
C SER A 291 -20.71 4.07 16.24
N ILE A 292 -20.09 3.98 15.06
CA ILE A 292 -18.70 3.50 14.92
C ILE A 292 -17.70 4.48 15.52
N LEU A 293 -17.89 5.78 15.34
CA LEU A 293 -17.02 6.81 15.93
C LEU A 293 -17.10 6.79 17.46
N GLU A 294 -18.30 6.64 18.04
CA GLU A 294 -18.50 6.50 19.49
C GLU A 294 -17.79 5.25 20.04
N ARG A 295 -17.95 4.11 19.36
CA ARG A 295 -17.27 2.86 19.73
C ARG A 295 -15.76 2.97 19.60
N TYR A 296 -15.26 3.62 18.54
CA TYR A 296 -13.84 3.82 18.30
C TYR A 296 -13.21 4.68 19.41
N LEU A 297 -13.86 5.80 19.75
CA LEU A 297 -13.42 6.69 20.84
C LEU A 297 -13.43 5.98 22.21
N ARG A 298 -14.46 5.19 22.49
CA ARG A 298 -14.54 4.38 23.73
C ARG A 298 -13.51 3.26 23.79
N THR A 299 -13.08 2.73 22.64
CA THR A 299 -12.04 1.70 22.55
C THR A 299 -10.65 2.29 22.74
N PHE A 300 -10.40 3.48 22.19
CA PHE A 300 -9.10 4.17 22.26
C PHE A 300 -9.25 5.56 22.90
N PRO A 301 -9.48 5.62 24.22
CA PRO A 301 -9.82 6.85 24.94
C PRO A 301 -8.68 7.88 24.99
N ASN A 302 -7.46 7.50 24.61
CA ASN A 302 -6.30 8.38 24.53
C ASN A 302 -5.80 8.60 23.09
N SER A 303 -6.52 8.10 22.08
CA SER A 303 -6.09 8.24 20.68
C SER A 303 -6.54 9.57 20.09
N CYS A 304 -5.59 10.48 19.85
CA CYS A 304 -5.84 11.72 19.13
C CYS A 304 -6.51 11.50 17.77
N THR A 305 -6.24 10.38 17.09
CA THR A 305 -6.89 10.04 15.82
C THR A 305 -8.38 9.81 16.02
N ALA A 306 -8.78 9.07 17.06
CA ALA A 306 -10.19 8.83 17.39
C ALA A 306 -10.92 10.15 17.70
N TYR A 307 -10.32 11.03 18.50
CA TYR A 307 -10.88 12.36 18.79
C TYR A 307 -11.02 13.22 17.54
N ALA A 308 -9.96 13.28 16.72
CA ALA A 308 -9.96 14.10 15.51
C ALA A 308 -11.04 13.65 14.52
N GLU A 309 -11.17 12.34 14.25
CA GLU A 309 -12.20 11.81 13.37
C GLU A 309 -13.61 12.01 13.95
N TYR A 310 -13.79 11.85 15.26
CA TYR A 310 -15.08 12.12 15.91
C TYR A 310 -15.50 13.59 15.72
N ILE A 311 -14.60 14.53 16.02
CA ILE A 311 -14.86 15.97 15.93
C ILE A 311 -15.18 16.40 14.50
N LYS A 312 -14.43 15.91 13.49
CA LYS A 312 -14.66 16.23 12.07
C LYS A 312 -16.09 15.88 11.62
N ASN A 313 -16.66 14.81 12.17
CA ASN A 313 -17.98 14.33 11.79
C ASN A 313 -19.12 14.95 12.62
N CYS A 314 -18.84 15.60 13.75
CA CYS A 314 -19.86 16.30 14.54
C CYS A 314 -20.65 17.32 13.68
N ILE A 315 -20.01 17.97 12.71
CA ILE A 315 -20.65 19.00 11.86
C ILE A 315 -21.80 18.41 11.04
N SER A 316 -21.63 17.18 10.54
CA SER A 316 -22.66 16.52 9.73
C SER A 316 -23.93 16.18 10.50
N LEU A 317 -23.89 16.21 11.84
CA LEU A 317 -24.97 15.75 12.71
C LEU A 317 -25.89 16.88 13.22
N GLY A 318 -25.76 18.10 12.68
CA GLY A 318 -26.60 19.25 13.04
C GLY A 318 -26.58 19.57 14.54
N GLU A 319 -27.75 19.87 15.13
CA GLU A 319 -27.88 20.24 16.56
C GLU A 319 -27.33 19.18 17.51
N THR A 320 -27.51 17.89 17.19
CA THR A 320 -26.96 16.80 18.00
C THR A 320 -25.44 16.76 17.96
N GLY A 321 -24.85 17.24 16.86
CA GLY A 321 -23.41 17.41 16.67
C GLY A 321 -22.78 18.38 17.65
N VAL A 322 -23.45 19.50 17.95
CA VAL A 322 -22.96 20.51 18.90
C VAL A 322 -22.81 19.93 20.29
N GLN A 323 -23.84 19.23 20.79
CA GLN A 323 -23.76 18.60 22.11
C GLN A 323 -22.68 17.51 22.16
N LYS A 324 -22.55 16.73 21.08
CA LYS A 324 -21.50 15.70 20.97
C LYS A 324 -20.09 16.31 20.98
N PHE A 325 -19.89 17.42 20.28
CA PHE A 325 -18.64 18.16 20.31
C PHE A 325 -18.33 18.69 21.72
N ILE A 326 -19.29 19.32 22.40
CA ILE A 326 -19.11 19.82 23.78
C ILE A 326 -18.70 18.68 24.72
N ASN A 327 -19.37 17.53 24.62
CA ASN A 327 -19.04 16.37 25.45
C ASN A 327 -17.60 15.89 25.21
N VAL A 328 -17.16 15.84 23.94
CA VAL A 328 -15.81 15.43 23.58
C VAL A 328 -14.76 16.48 23.97
N GLU A 329 -15.05 17.76 23.83
CA GLU A 329 -14.17 18.85 24.26
C GLU A 329 -13.98 18.83 25.78
N ASN A 330 -15.05 18.60 26.55
CA ASN A 330 -14.97 18.42 28.00
C ASN A 330 -14.13 17.18 28.36
N ARG A 331 -14.28 16.09 27.62
CA ARG A 331 -13.46 14.89 27.80
C ARG A 331 -11.98 15.17 27.54
N ILE A 332 -11.65 15.89 26.45
CA ILE A 332 -10.27 16.30 26.11
C ILE A 332 -9.63 17.09 27.26
N ARG A 333 -10.36 18.06 27.83
CA ARG A 333 -9.89 18.86 28.97
C ARG A 333 -9.71 18.02 30.23
N ALA A 334 -10.66 17.14 30.53
CA ALA A 334 -10.65 16.31 31.73
C ALA A 334 -9.49 15.31 31.78
N ILE A 335 -9.06 14.79 30.63
CA ILE A 335 -7.91 13.88 30.55
C ILE A 335 -6.60 14.58 30.21
N ASP A 336 -6.63 15.91 30.03
CA ASP A 336 -5.52 16.72 29.55
C ASP A 336 -4.82 16.11 28.32
N LEU A 337 -5.62 15.78 27.29
CA LEU A 337 -5.15 15.00 26.12
C LEU A 337 -3.93 15.64 25.46
N GLN A 338 -3.84 16.96 25.47
CA GLN A 338 -2.73 17.72 24.90
C GLN A 338 -1.40 17.39 25.58
N SER A 339 -1.37 17.34 26.91
CA SER A 339 -0.14 17.09 27.67
C SER A 339 0.31 15.63 27.64
N VAL A 340 -0.64 14.69 27.52
CA VAL A 340 -0.33 13.25 27.51
C VAL A 340 0.01 12.70 26.12
N SER A 341 -0.18 13.49 25.06
CA SER A 341 0.03 13.07 23.68
C SER A 341 1.27 13.71 23.06
N GLU A 342 1.90 13.03 22.11
CA GLU A 342 2.94 13.66 21.29
C GLU A 342 2.32 14.75 20.40
N TYR A 343 3.07 15.83 20.14
CA TYR A 343 2.59 16.94 19.33
C TYR A 343 2.08 16.50 17.94
N LYS A 344 2.76 15.54 17.31
CA LYS A 344 2.38 15.01 15.99
C LYS A 344 0.95 14.44 15.96
N ASP A 345 0.51 13.87 17.08
CA ASP A 345 -0.80 13.27 17.26
C ASP A 345 -1.81 14.34 17.72
N TRP A 346 -1.46 15.16 18.72
CA TRP A 346 -2.28 16.27 19.19
C TRP A 346 -2.67 17.23 18.07
N LYS A 347 -1.74 17.48 17.15
CA LYS A 347 -1.95 18.31 15.94
C LYS A 347 -3.21 17.88 15.17
N LEU A 348 -3.53 16.59 15.09
CA LEU A 348 -4.73 16.12 14.40
C LEU A 348 -6.02 16.62 15.08
N VAL A 349 -6.03 16.62 16.41
CA VAL A 349 -7.15 17.11 17.22
C VAL A 349 -7.24 18.63 17.11
N ALA A 350 -6.12 19.34 17.22
CA ALA A 350 -6.06 20.79 17.06
C ALA A 350 -6.66 21.24 15.71
N LEU A 351 -6.25 20.61 14.60
CA LEU A 351 -6.80 20.89 13.27
C LEU A 351 -8.30 20.61 13.19
N ALA A 352 -8.77 19.51 13.78
CA ALA A 352 -10.19 19.16 13.81
C ALA A 352 -11.02 20.17 14.61
N ILE A 353 -10.53 20.62 15.77
CA ILE A 353 -11.19 21.65 16.60
C ILE A 353 -11.24 22.99 15.86
N MET A 354 -10.13 23.43 15.28
CA MET A 354 -10.07 24.68 14.51
C MET A 354 -11.07 24.68 13.36
N GLN A 355 -11.11 23.58 12.60
CA GLN A 355 -12.05 23.42 11.50
C GLN A 355 -13.51 23.42 12.00
N TYR A 356 -13.81 22.65 13.05
CA TYR A 356 -15.15 22.57 13.62
C TYR A 356 -15.66 23.92 14.11
N LYS A 357 -14.86 24.65 14.90
CA LYS A 357 -15.27 25.96 15.43
C LYS A 357 -15.35 27.01 14.34
N TYR A 358 -14.52 26.94 13.31
CA TYR A 358 -14.64 27.82 12.15
C TYR A 358 -15.97 27.64 11.41
N ASP A 359 -16.35 26.38 11.14
CA ASP A 359 -17.61 26.08 10.48
C ASP A 359 -18.82 26.55 11.31
N LEU A 360 -18.75 26.46 12.66
CA LEU A 360 -19.80 26.95 13.56
C LEU A 360 -19.82 28.49 13.70
N ALA A 361 -18.66 29.14 13.71
CA ALA A 361 -18.55 30.60 13.89
C ALA A 361 -19.17 31.39 12.73
N ASN A 362 -19.29 30.79 11.54
CA ASN A 362 -20.09 31.34 10.45
C ASN A 362 -21.55 31.60 10.86
N ASP A 363 -22.05 30.92 11.89
CA ASP A 363 -23.43 31.03 12.39
C ASP A 363 -23.54 31.74 13.77
N SER A 364 -22.50 31.76 14.61
CA SER A 364 -22.61 32.14 16.04
C SER A 364 -21.93 33.44 16.49
N PHE A 365 -21.24 34.18 15.62
CA PHE A 365 -20.48 35.43 15.94
C PHE A 365 -19.41 35.30 17.04
N GLU A 366 -19.04 34.08 17.47
CA GLU A 366 -18.01 33.86 18.48
C GLU A 366 -16.60 34.09 17.91
N SER A 367 -15.73 34.76 18.67
CA SER A 367 -14.36 35.04 18.21
C SER A 367 -13.48 33.79 18.30
N LEU A 368 -12.77 33.47 17.23
CA LEU A 368 -11.83 32.35 17.17
C LEU A 368 -10.40 32.73 17.55
N ASP A 369 -10.14 34.02 17.82
CA ASP A 369 -8.77 34.56 17.90
C ASP A 369 -7.94 33.85 18.99
N ASP A 370 -8.48 33.72 20.20
CA ASP A 370 -7.80 33.06 21.33
C ASP A 370 -7.48 31.58 21.04
N LEU A 371 -8.41 30.87 20.41
CA LEU A 371 -8.21 29.48 20.00
C LEU A 371 -7.09 29.38 18.96
N LEU A 372 -7.17 30.18 17.89
CA LEU A 372 -6.20 30.13 16.80
C LEU A 372 -4.80 30.53 17.28
N ASP A 373 -4.70 31.58 18.09
CA ASP A 373 -3.42 32.06 18.63
C ASP A 373 -2.78 31.05 19.58
N THR A 374 -3.58 30.38 20.42
CA THR A 374 -3.12 29.28 21.29
C THR A 374 -2.59 28.11 20.46
N MET A 375 -3.32 27.69 19.43
CA MET A 375 -2.92 26.57 18.57
C MET A 375 -1.67 26.88 17.75
N VAL A 376 -1.57 28.09 17.19
CA VAL A 376 -0.39 28.58 16.47
C VAL A 376 0.82 28.64 17.41
N THR A 377 0.67 29.20 18.61
CA THR A 377 1.77 29.28 19.57
C THR A 377 2.30 27.90 19.94
N CYS A 378 1.40 26.94 20.18
CA CYS A 378 1.77 25.54 20.42
C CYS A 378 2.52 24.92 19.24
N ALA A 379 2.06 25.17 18.00
CA ALA A 379 2.68 24.64 16.78
C ALA A 379 4.10 25.19 16.54
N LEU A 380 4.27 26.51 16.71
CA LEU A 380 5.57 27.17 16.60
C LEU A 380 6.59 26.64 17.63
N GLN A 381 6.14 26.44 18.88
CA GLN A 381 7.00 25.89 19.94
C GLN A 381 7.46 24.46 19.64
N ASN A 382 6.60 23.64 19.03
CA ASN A 382 6.88 22.25 18.68
C ASN A 382 7.52 22.07 17.30
N LYS A 383 7.71 23.15 16.53
CA LYS A 383 8.33 23.16 15.20
C LYS A 383 7.64 22.20 14.23
N ASP A 384 6.34 22.43 13.97
CA ASP A 384 5.55 21.61 13.05
C ASP A 384 6.24 21.48 11.67
N PRO A 385 6.69 20.28 11.26
CA PRO A 385 7.38 20.10 9.98
C PRO A 385 6.57 20.51 8.75
N PHE A 386 5.24 20.47 8.84
CA PHE A 386 4.35 20.78 7.73
C PHE A 386 3.70 22.16 7.85
N HIS A 387 3.89 22.83 8.99
CA HIS A 387 3.26 24.10 9.35
C HIS A 387 1.73 24.09 9.14
N SER A 388 1.08 22.95 9.40
CA SER A 388 -0.32 22.78 8.97
C SER A 388 -1.29 23.56 9.84
N VAL A 389 -0.97 23.69 11.13
CA VAL A 389 -1.78 24.47 12.09
C VAL A 389 -1.71 25.95 11.74
N GLU A 390 -0.51 26.46 11.51
CA GLU A 390 -0.24 27.84 11.15
C GLU A 390 -0.88 28.20 9.80
N LYS A 391 -0.70 27.35 8.78
CA LYS A 391 -1.32 27.55 7.45
C LYS A 391 -2.85 27.53 7.52
N LEU A 392 -3.43 26.64 8.32
CA LEU A 392 -4.89 26.61 8.52
C LEU A 392 -5.38 27.88 9.24
N ALA A 393 -4.68 28.32 10.29
CA ALA A 393 -5.02 29.55 11.01
C ALA A 393 -4.97 30.77 10.09
N VAL A 394 -3.92 30.90 9.26
CA VAL A 394 -3.82 31.96 8.24
C VAL A 394 -5.02 31.92 7.29
N SER A 395 -5.36 30.74 6.78
CA SER A 395 -6.48 30.56 5.86
C SER A 395 -7.84 30.93 6.50
N ILE A 396 -8.04 30.55 7.77
CA ILE A 396 -9.24 30.90 8.54
C ILE A 396 -9.30 32.42 8.76
N TYR A 397 -8.22 33.06 9.23
CA TYR A 397 -8.19 34.51 9.45
C TYR A 397 -8.48 35.30 8.17
N ILE A 398 -7.91 34.88 7.04
CA ILE A 398 -8.19 35.46 5.73
C ILE A 398 -9.67 35.31 5.37
N SER A 399 -10.24 34.12 5.56
CA SER A 399 -11.65 33.84 5.25
C SER A 399 -12.61 34.65 6.13
N LEU A 400 -12.20 35.01 7.34
CA LEU A 400 -12.91 35.92 8.25
C LEU A 400 -12.67 37.42 7.95
N GLY A 401 -11.90 37.75 6.91
CA GLY A 401 -11.53 39.13 6.57
C GLY A 401 -10.51 39.78 7.52
N LYS A 402 -9.88 39.00 8.41
CA LYS A 402 -8.90 39.47 9.41
C LYS A 402 -7.46 39.39 8.87
N LEU A 403 -7.18 40.09 7.77
CA LEU A 403 -5.85 40.07 7.11
C LEU A 403 -4.70 40.49 8.05
N SER A 404 -4.96 41.38 9.01
CA SER A 404 -3.96 41.79 10.01
C SER A 404 -3.48 40.63 10.88
N HIS A 405 -4.40 39.77 11.33
CA HIS A 405 -4.08 38.60 12.16
C HIS A 405 -3.36 37.53 11.33
N ALA A 406 -3.84 37.27 10.12
CA ALA A 406 -3.15 36.38 9.17
C ALA A 406 -1.70 36.84 8.91
N THR A 407 -1.49 38.14 8.73
CA THR A 407 -0.16 38.73 8.55
C THR A 407 0.71 38.54 9.79
N GLN A 408 0.16 38.72 10.99
CA GLN A 408 0.90 38.47 12.25
C GLN A 408 1.34 37.02 12.38
N VAL A 409 0.48 36.05 12.05
CA VAL A 409 0.84 34.63 12.05
C VAL A 409 1.99 34.36 11.08
N ILE A 410 1.91 34.86 9.83
CA ILE A 410 2.99 34.71 8.83
C ILE A 410 4.30 35.31 9.33
N LEU A 411 4.27 36.51 9.93
CA LEU A 411 5.45 37.15 10.47
C LEU A 411 6.06 36.36 11.63
N SER A 412 5.24 35.74 12.48
CA SER A 412 5.70 34.82 13.53
C SER A 412 6.34 33.56 12.94
N MET A 413 5.79 33.00 11.85
CA MET A 413 6.41 31.88 11.14
C MET A 413 7.79 32.25 10.56
N PHE A 414 7.92 33.43 9.94
CA PHE A 414 9.21 33.93 9.45
C PHE A 414 10.26 34.08 10.55
N GLN A 415 9.84 34.47 11.75
CA GLN A 415 10.73 34.60 12.91
C GLN A 415 11.13 33.24 13.49
N ALA A 416 10.20 32.29 13.56
CA ALA A 416 10.44 30.96 14.12
C ALA A 416 11.27 30.07 13.17
N PHE A 417 11.04 30.18 11.85
CA PHE A 417 11.65 29.33 10.83
C PHE A 417 12.39 30.13 9.74
N PRO A 418 13.37 30.99 10.11
CA PRO A 418 14.03 31.87 9.16
C PRO A 418 14.88 31.13 8.11
N ARG A 419 15.16 29.83 8.32
CA ARG A 419 16.00 28.99 7.44
C ARG A 419 15.21 28.13 6.46
N GLU A 420 13.88 28.13 6.54
CA GLU A 420 13.03 27.31 5.68
C GLU A 420 12.46 28.15 4.53
N THR A 421 12.95 27.91 3.33
CA THR A 421 12.57 28.63 2.10
C THR A 421 11.06 28.50 1.85
N ASP A 422 10.48 27.32 2.07
CA ASP A 422 9.06 27.07 1.82
C ASP A 422 8.14 27.88 2.75
N VAL A 423 8.59 28.21 3.97
CA VAL A 423 7.85 29.09 4.90
C VAL A 423 7.81 30.51 4.35
N TRP A 424 8.96 31.03 3.91
CA TRP A 424 9.06 32.36 3.29
C TRP A 424 8.21 32.48 2.04
N LEU A 425 8.30 31.49 1.14
CA LEU A 425 7.53 31.45 -0.10
C LEU A 425 6.02 31.40 0.17
N TYR A 426 5.58 30.60 1.13
CA TYR A 426 4.17 30.55 1.53
C TYR A 426 3.66 31.93 1.97
N GLY A 427 4.36 32.60 2.89
CA GLY A 427 3.94 33.90 3.40
C GLY A 427 3.98 35.00 2.33
N ILE A 428 5.00 35.02 1.49
CA ILE A 428 5.14 36.00 0.40
C ILE A 428 4.04 35.82 -0.64
N ARG A 429 3.75 34.58 -1.07
CA ARG A 429 2.65 34.31 -2.00
C ARG A 429 1.31 34.74 -1.42
N CYS A 430 1.08 34.46 -0.14
CA CYS A 430 -0.10 34.95 0.57
C CYS A 430 -0.21 36.48 0.55
N PHE A 431 0.90 37.19 0.76
CA PHE A 431 0.94 38.65 0.70
C PHE A 431 0.64 39.18 -0.71
N ILE A 432 1.17 38.53 -1.75
CA ILE A 432 0.89 38.88 -3.16
C ILE A 432 -0.59 38.64 -3.49
N GLU A 433 -1.15 37.49 -3.13
CA GLU A 433 -2.54 37.10 -3.43
C GLU A 433 -3.58 38.01 -2.77
N HIS A 434 -3.24 38.65 -1.66
CA HIS A 434 -4.16 39.47 -0.86
C HIS A 434 -3.79 40.96 -0.87
N ASP A 435 -3.09 41.40 -1.92
CA ASP A 435 -2.75 42.80 -2.19
C ASP A 435 -2.08 43.54 -1.01
N VAL A 436 -1.24 42.82 -0.24
CA VAL A 436 -0.44 43.41 0.82
C VAL A 436 0.62 44.33 0.18
N SER A 437 0.96 45.44 0.86
CA SER A 437 1.87 46.47 0.33
C SER A 437 3.13 45.87 -0.32
N PRO A 438 3.46 46.25 -1.57
CA PRO A 438 4.67 45.80 -2.26
C PRO A 438 5.96 46.04 -1.48
N ASP A 439 6.00 47.07 -0.62
CA ASP A 439 7.17 47.35 0.21
C ASP A 439 7.37 46.29 1.29
N LEU A 440 6.29 45.81 1.91
CA LEU A 440 6.36 44.71 2.88
C LEU A 440 6.80 43.40 2.23
N ILE A 441 6.36 43.14 0.99
CA ILE A 441 6.77 41.97 0.20
C ILE A 441 8.27 42.03 -0.10
N ARG A 442 8.76 43.20 -0.56
CA ARG A 442 10.20 43.43 -0.80
C ARG A 442 11.02 43.27 0.48
N ASP A 443 10.51 43.76 1.61
CA ASP A 443 11.18 43.63 2.89
C ASP A 443 11.22 42.17 3.37
N ALA A 444 10.17 41.38 3.12
CA ALA A 444 10.17 39.95 3.37
C ALA A 444 11.25 39.23 2.54
N PHE A 445 11.36 39.51 1.23
CA PHE A 445 12.44 38.96 0.40
C PHE A 445 13.84 39.36 0.88
N ARG A 446 14.06 40.65 1.20
CA ARG A 446 15.34 41.12 1.74
C ARG A 446 15.68 40.42 3.05
N LYS A 447 14.71 40.27 3.95
CA LYS A 447 14.88 39.63 5.25
C LYS A 447 15.18 38.14 5.08
N ALA A 448 14.46 37.43 4.21
CA ALA A 448 14.74 36.04 3.89
C ALA A 448 16.18 35.85 3.39
N LEU A 449 16.58 36.61 2.36
CA LEU A 449 17.92 36.49 1.76
C LEU A 449 19.05 37.01 2.66
N SER A 450 18.74 37.71 3.75
CA SER A 450 19.73 38.02 4.79
C SER A 450 20.24 36.77 5.52
N PHE A 451 19.48 35.67 5.48
CA PHE A 451 19.85 34.33 6.00
C PHE A 451 20.38 33.40 4.90
N SER A 452 20.81 33.94 3.76
CA SER A 452 21.25 33.16 2.58
C SER A 452 22.37 32.15 2.87
N ASP A 453 23.18 32.36 3.89
CA ASP A 453 24.21 31.41 4.33
C ASP A 453 23.63 30.13 4.96
N LYS A 454 22.38 30.16 5.44
CA LYS A 454 21.73 29.09 6.22
C LYS A 454 20.39 28.63 5.67
N LEU A 455 19.88 29.27 4.62
CA LEU A 455 18.68 28.85 3.91
C LEU A 455 18.91 27.50 3.21
N ASP A 456 17.86 26.67 3.17
CA ASP A 456 17.86 25.37 2.52
C ASP A 456 17.87 25.45 0.97
N ALA A 457 17.12 26.39 0.38
CA ALA A 457 17.00 26.57 -1.07
C ALA A 457 16.85 28.06 -1.47
N PRO A 458 17.85 28.92 -1.19
CA PRO A 458 17.77 30.36 -1.47
C PRO A 458 17.54 30.69 -2.95
N GLU A 459 17.92 29.81 -3.88
CA GLU A 459 17.68 29.96 -5.32
C GLU A 459 16.19 30.14 -5.64
N LYS A 460 15.31 29.38 -4.98
CA LYS A 460 13.86 29.48 -5.19
C LYS A 460 13.32 30.85 -4.78
N LEU A 461 13.83 31.40 -3.67
CA LEU A 461 13.46 32.74 -3.20
C LEU A 461 13.95 33.83 -4.14
N THR A 462 15.15 33.68 -4.70
CA THR A 462 15.67 34.65 -5.67
C THR A 462 14.85 34.66 -6.96
N GLU A 463 14.48 33.49 -7.49
CA GLU A 463 13.67 33.39 -8.70
C GLU A 463 12.30 34.04 -8.50
N GLU A 464 11.64 33.75 -7.38
CA GLU A 464 10.34 34.32 -7.02
C GLU A 464 10.39 35.84 -6.81
N TRP A 465 11.48 36.39 -6.26
CA TRP A 465 11.63 37.85 -6.15
C TRP A 465 11.78 38.51 -7.53
N LEU A 466 12.58 37.92 -8.42
CA LEU A 466 12.77 38.44 -9.76
C LEU A 466 11.46 38.43 -10.56
N LEU A 467 10.69 37.33 -10.48
CA LEU A 467 9.34 37.23 -11.03
C LEU A 467 8.41 38.31 -10.47
N PHE A 468 8.40 38.49 -9.14
CA PHE A 468 7.59 39.53 -8.50
C PHE A 468 7.91 40.94 -9.05
N GLU A 469 9.19 41.30 -9.18
CA GLU A 469 9.57 42.62 -9.72
C GLU A 469 9.30 42.76 -11.22
N GLN A 470 9.30 41.66 -11.99
CA GLN A 470 8.90 41.69 -13.40
C GLN A 470 7.39 41.97 -13.57
N VAL A 471 6.56 41.43 -12.67
CA VAL A 471 5.10 41.57 -12.74
C VAL A 471 4.62 42.87 -12.08
N HIS A 472 5.17 43.22 -10.91
CA HIS A 472 4.66 44.29 -10.05
C HIS A 472 5.64 45.45 -9.85
N GLY A 473 6.87 45.33 -10.35
CA GLY A 473 7.96 46.27 -10.14
C GLY A 473 8.20 47.23 -11.30
N THR A 474 9.34 47.91 -11.21
CA THR A 474 9.92 48.76 -12.25
C THR A 474 11.26 48.18 -12.68
N ILE A 475 11.80 48.62 -13.81
CA ILE A 475 13.16 48.21 -14.25
C ILE A 475 14.21 48.55 -13.18
N ASP A 476 14.05 49.66 -12.44
CA ASP A 476 14.98 50.03 -11.37
C ASP A 476 14.87 49.11 -10.15
N SER A 477 13.65 48.77 -9.72
CA SER A 477 13.45 47.84 -8.60
C SER A 477 13.90 46.41 -8.97
N TYR A 478 13.67 45.98 -10.21
CA TYR A 478 14.20 44.72 -10.74
C TYR A 478 15.74 44.69 -10.70
N ARG A 479 16.41 45.74 -11.17
CA ARG A 479 17.88 45.84 -11.10
C ARG A 479 18.40 45.78 -9.66
N LYS A 480 17.72 46.45 -8.73
CA LYS A 480 18.05 46.38 -7.29
C LYS A 480 17.87 44.96 -6.75
N ALA A 481 16.79 44.27 -7.12
CA ALA A 481 16.55 42.88 -6.71
C ALA A 481 17.64 41.93 -7.25
N VAL A 482 18.04 42.06 -8.52
CA VAL A 482 19.14 41.27 -9.11
C VAL A 482 20.44 41.40 -8.31
N ILE A 483 20.78 42.62 -7.88
CA ILE A 483 22.00 42.86 -7.07
C ILE A 483 21.92 42.10 -5.74
N VAL A 484 20.78 42.16 -5.04
CA VAL A 484 20.61 41.48 -3.75
C VAL A 484 20.59 39.96 -3.94
N CYS A 485 19.89 39.45 -4.95
CA CYS A 485 19.81 38.02 -5.26
C CYS A 485 21.19 37.43 -5.58
N ASN A 486 21.96 38.07 -6.46
CA ASN A 486 23.31 37.61 -6.81
C ASN A 486 24.25 37.60 -5.59
N LYS A 487 24.16 38.62 -4.73
CA LYS A 487 24.94 38.66 -3.49
C LYS A 487 24.56 37.51 -2.56
N ALA A 488 23.27 37.23 -2.40
CA ALA A 488 22.78 36.14 -1.56
C ALA A 488 23.23 34.77 -2.07
N LEU A 489 23.12 34.51 -3.38
CA LEU A 489 23.58 33.26 -3.98
C LEU A 489 25.09 33.06 -3.82
N HIS A 490 25.88 34.12 -3.97
CA HIS A 490 27.32 34.05 -3.74
C HIS A 490 27.66 33.65 -2.29
N VAL A 491 27.00 34.27 -1.31
CA VAL A 491 27.16 33.94 0.12
C VAL A 491 26.79 32.48 0.40
N TYR A 492 25.68 32.00 -0.17
CA TYR A 492 25.26 30.61 -0.05
C TYR A 492 26.30 29.62 -0.63
N MET A 493 26.78 29.89 -1.85
CA MET A 493 27.80 29.08 -2.51
C MET A 493 29.11 29.02 -1.70
N GLU A 494 29.55 30.14 -1.14
CA GLU A 494 30.74 30.19 -0.28
C GLU A 494 30.56 29.39 1.02
N SER A 495 29.39 29.43 1.65
CA SER A 495 29.10 28.64 2.85
C SER A 495 29.13 27.14 2.57
N ARG A 496 28.52 26.69 1.46
CA ARG A 496 28.56 25.28 1.04
C ARG A 496 29.98 24.80 0.75
N ALA A 497 30.80 25.62 0.10
CA ALA A 497 32.22 25.30 -0.15
C ALA A 497 33.02 25.13 1.14
N LYS A 498 32.68 25.86 2.20
CA LYS A 498 33.30 25.73 3.53
C LYS A 498 32.82 24.49 4.28
N GLU A 499 31.55 24.11 4.20
CA GLU A 499 31.03 22.87 4.83
C GLU A 499 31.70 21.61 4.25
N VAL A 500 31.96 21.60 2.93
CA VAL A 500 32.63 20.48 2.24
C VAL A 500 34.10 20.31 2.67
N SER A 501 34.74 21.38 3.15
CA SER A 501 36.16 21.35 3.54
C SER A 501 36.43 21.06 5.02
N VAL A 502 35.40 21.00 5.88
CA VAL A 502 35.54 20.86 7.35
C VAL A 502 35.17 19.46 7.88
N GLN A 503 34.64 18.55 7.07
CA GLN A 503 34.36 17.18 7.55
C GLN A 503 35.66 16.34 7.66
N PRO A 504 35.98 15.77 8.84
CA PRO A 504 37.03 14.76 8.95
C PRO A 504 36.63 13.53 8.14
N VAL A 505 37.59 12.96 7.43
CA VAL A 505 37.44 11.70 6.68
C VAL A 505 37.17 10.55 7.66
N LEU A 506 35.91 10.37 8.04
CA LEU A 506 35.42 9.10 8.58
C LEU A 506 35.12 8.21 7.38
N HIS A 507 35.85 7.10 7.29
CA HIS A 507 35.51 5.99 6.41
C HIS A 507 34.10 5.50 6.78
N VAL A 508 33.12 5.86 5.95
CA VAL A 508 31.78 5.30 5.98
C VAL A 508 31.60 4.46 4.73
N ASP A 509 31.46 3.15 4.97
CA ASP A 509 31.00 2.17 4.01
C ASP A 509 29.75 2.68 3.28
N ARG A 510 29.86 2.87 1.97
CA ARG A 510 28.73 3.25 1.11
C ARG A 510 27.80 2.06 0.93
N LYS A 511 26.94 1.80 1.91
CA LYS A 511 25.64 1.15 1.65
C LYS A 511 24.76 2.15 0.92
N ARG A 512 24.58 1.96 -0.39
CA ARG A 512 23.59 2.67 -1.20
C ARG A 512 22.19 2.32 -0.68
N SER A 513 21.55 3.21 0.06
CA SER A 513 20.11 3.17 0.29
C SER A 513 19.40 3.46 -1.03
N HIS A 514 18.53 2.55 -1.43
CA HIS A 514 17.71 2.68 -2.62
C HIS A 514 16.45 3.44 -2.22
N ASP A 515 16.54 4.77 -2.21
CA ASP A 515 15.37 5.61 -1.97
C ASP A 515 14.69 5.91 -3.32
N MET A 516 13.53 5.31 -3.52
CA MET A 516 12.68 5.50 -4.69
C MET A 516 11.88 6.80 -4.49
N SER A 517 12.54 7.94 -4.68
CA SER A 517 11.83 9.19 -4.97
C SER A 517 11.43 9.21 -6.45
N GLU A 518 10.19 9.59 -6.73
CA GLU A 518 9.66 9.74 -8.08
C GLU A 518 10.39 10.89 -8.81
N GLU A 519 11.55 10.60 -9.40
CA GLU A 519 12.14 11.48 -10.41
C GLU A 519 11.27 11.45 -11.66
N PHE A 520 10.63 12.59 -11.96
CA PHE A 520 10.10 12.88 -13.29
C PHE A 520 11.13 12.48 -14.36
N SER A 521 10.64 11.83 -15.41
CA SER A 521 11.42 11.25 -16.51
C SER A 521 12.23 12.29 -17.29
N ARG A 522 13.39 12.70 -16.77
CA ARG A 522 14.30 13.66 -17.43
C ARG A 522 15.04 12.98 -18.59
N SER A 523 15.14 13.66 -19.73
CA SER A 523 15.99 13.23 -20.83
C SER A 523 17.43 13.63 -20.54
N ARG A 524 18.26 12.70 -20.04
CA ARG A 524 19.68 12.97 -19.71
C ARG A 524 20.50 13.50 -20.89
N GLU A 525 20.05 13.25 -22.12
CA GLU A 525 20.68 13.78 -23.34
C GLU A 525 20.41 15.28 -23.53
N GLU A 526 19.24 15.78 -23.12
CA GLU A 526 18.88 17.20 -23.24
C GLU A 526 19.69 18.09 -22.30
N PHE A 527 20.20 17.52 -21.20
CA PHE A 527 20.94 18.24 -20.16
C PHE A 527 22.46 18.00 -20.22
N ALA A 528 23.00 17.51 -21.35
CA ALA A 528 24.42 17.21 -21.48
C ALA A 528 25.12 18.00 -22.60
N VAL A 529 26.39 18.35 -22.36
CA VAL A 529 27.32 18.88 -23.39
C VAL A 529 28.47 17.92 -23.63
N GLN A 530 28.95 17.88 -24.87
CA GLN A 530 30.16 17.18 -25.28
C GLN A 530 31.30 18.17 -25.47
N ILE A 531 32.48 17.79 -25.00
CA ILE A 531 33.71 18.58 -25.07
C ILE A 531 34.72 17.78 -25.86
N ASN A 532 35.23 18.38 -26.92
CA ASN A 532 36.25 17.77 -27.77
C ASN A 532 37.60 18.46 -27.61
N ASN A 533 38.66 17.74 -28.00
CA ASN A 533 40.05 18.20 -28.01
C ASN A 533 40.65 18.46 -26.61
N LEU A 534 40.26 17.70 -25.58
CA LEU A 534 40.84 17.86 -24.25
C LEU A 534 42.28 17.32 -24.19
N PRO A 535 43.17 17.94 -23.39
CA PRO A 535 44.50 17.41 -23.09
C PRO A 535 44.44 16.01 -22.45
N LEU A 536 45.45 15.17 -22.69
CA LEU A 536 45.50 13.81 -22.12
C LEU A 536 45.63 13.79 -20.59
N ASP A 537 46.21 14.84 -20.02
CA ASP A 537 46.37 15.05 -18.58
C ASP A 537 45.15 15.69 -17.92
N VAL A 538 44.09 16.04 -18.66
CA VAL A 538 42.90 16.66 -18.07
C VAL A 538 42.24 15.73 -17.04
N THR A 539 41.87 16.32 -15.91
CA THR A 539 41.14 15.67 -14.82
C THR A 539 39.69 16.12 -14.75
N GLU A 540 38.85 15.38 -14.03
CA GLU A 540 37.47 15.81 -13.75
C GLU A 540 37.43 17.15 -13.01
N GLN A 541 38.44 17.43 -12.16
CA GLN A 541 38.51 18.68 -11.41
C GLN A 541 38.76 19.89 -12.33
N ASP A 542 39.59 19.71 -13.37
CA ASP A 542 39.83 20.74 -14.39
C ASP A 542 38.55 21.05 -15.16
N LEU A 543 37.75 20.03 -15.48
CA LEU A 543 36.44 20.20 -16.12
C LEU A 543 35.44 20.92 -15.20
N LYS A 544 35.38 20.55 -13.91
CA LYS A 544 34.55 21.26 -12.93
C LYS A 544 34.95 22.73 -12.81
N SER A 545 36.25 23.01 -12.77
CA SER A 545 36.78 24.38 -12.76
C SER A 545 36.43 25.13 -14.06
N PHE A 546 36.56 24.49 -15.21
CA PHE A 546 36.26 25.10 -16.51
C PHE A 546 34.79 25.54 -16.67
N PHE A 547 33.84 24.78 -16.12
CA PHE A 547 32.41 25.11 -16.11
C PHE A 547 31.92 25.84 -14.86
N THR A 548 32.83 26.36 -14.04
CA THR A 548 32.45 27.19 -12.89
C THR A 548 31.58 28.36 -13.36
N GLY A 549 30.38 28.49 -12.77
CA GLY A 549 29.39 29.49 -13.14
C GLY A 549 28.48 29.13 -14.33
N CYS A 550 28.62 27.93 -14.92
CA CYS A 550 27.72 27.46 -15.98
C CYS A 550 26.53 26.65 -15.45
N GLY A 551 26.67 25.98 -14.30
CA GLY A 551 25.62 25.15 -13.71
C GLY A 551 26.15 24.10 -12.75
N GLU A 552 25.26 23.32 -12.16
CA GLU A 552 25.62 22.18 -11.31
C GLU A 552 25.92 20.96 -12.17
N ILE A 553 27.15 20.46 -12.11
CA ILE A 553 27.56 19.26 -12.83
C ILE A 553 27.15 18.02 -12.05
N ARG A 554 26.29 17.19 -12.64
CA ARG A 554 25.84 15.92 -12.07
C ARG A 554 26.75 14.76 -12.37
N ASP A 555 27.24 14.70 -13.60
CA ASP A 555 28.08 13.59 -14.06
C ASP A 555 29.11 14.07 -15.10
N ILE A 556 30.28 13.44 -15.09
CA ILE A 556 31.36 13.69 -16.04
C ILE A 556 31.87 12.34 -16.54
N ASN A 557 31.74 12.10 -17.84
CA ASN A 557 32.25 10.89 -18.47
C ASN A 557 33.41 11.24 -19.41
N LEU A 558 34.62 10.83 -19.05
CA LEU A 558 35.84 11.03 -19.83
C LEU A 558 36.15 9.82 -20.72
N VAL A 559 36.38 10.07 -22.01
CA VAL A 559 36.76 9.05 -23.00
C VAL A 559 38.02 9.49 -23.73
N GLN A 560 39.02 8.62 -23.81
CA GLN A 560 40.24 8.89 -24.58
C GLN A 560 40.06 8.44 -26.03
N LEU A 561 40.37 9.34 -26.98
CA LEU A 561 40.16 9.15 -28.42
C LEU A 561 41.27 9.81 -29.24
N ASN A 562 41.93 9.05 -30.10
CA ASN A 562 42.91 9.54 -31.08
C ASN A 562 43.97 10.50 -30.50
N GLY A 563 44.53 10.19 -29.32
CA GLY A 563 45.56 11.02 -28.69
C GLY A 563 45.07 12.27 -27.96
N THR A 564 43.75 12.46 -27.84
CA THR A 564 43.11 13.51 -27.02
C THR A 564 42.07 12.89 -26.09
N LYS A 565 41.59 13.62 -25.09
CA LYS A 565 40.41 13.24 -24.31
C LYS A 565 39.17 13.95 -24.86
N GLN A 566 38.02 13.34 -24.64
CA GLN A 566 36.70 13.94 -24.82
C GLN A 566 35.92 13.74 -23.54
N ALA A 567 34.98 14.64 -23.24
CA ALA A 567 34.13 14.52 -22.07
C ALA A 567 32.67 14.76 -22.43
N VAL A 568 31.78 14.03 -21.78
CA VAL A 568 30.35 14.35 -21.73
C VAL A 568 30.03 14.79 -20.31
N VAL A 569 29.49 16.00 -20.17
CA VAL A 569 29.17 16.63 -18.90
C VAL A 569 27.67 16.84 -18.79
N GLU A 570 27.04 16.23 -17.80
CA GLU A 570 25.61 16.34 -17.49
C GLU A 570 25.37 17.44 -16.47
N PHE A 571 24.42 18.33 -16.76
CA PHE A 571 24.00 19.46 -15.93
C PHE A 571 22.61 19.22 -15.32
N SER A 572 22.22 20.08 -14.37
CA SER A 572 20.97 19.93 -13.63
C SER A 572 19.71 20.30 -14.45
N ASN A 573 19.84 21.15 -15.48
CA ASN A 573 18.78 21.60 -16.37
C ASN A 573 19.29 22.08 -17.75
N GLU A 574 18.38 22.38 -18.68
CA GLU A 574 18.72 22.79 -20.06
C GLU A 574 19.34 24.21 -20.15
N LEU A 575 18.98 25.13 -19.24
CA LEU A 575 19.56 26.48 -19.24
C LEU A 575 21.07 26.45 -18.94
N GLU A 576 21.48 25.55 -18.04
CA GLU A 576 22.88 25.30 -17.71
C GLU A 576 23.67 24.71 -18.89
N VAL A 577 23.05 23.88 -19.74
CA VAL A 577 23.64 23.39 -21.00
C VAL A 577 23.94 24.54 -21.95
N PHE A 578 22.99 25.45 -22.15
CA PHE A 578 23.21 26.63 -22.99
C PHE A 578 24.32 27.53 -22.42
N SER A 579 24.37 27.68 -21.09
CA SER A 579 25.46 28.40 -20.42
C SER A 579 26.81 27.71 -20.64
N ALA A 580 26.87 26.38 -20.51
CA ALA A 580 28.07 25.59 -20.76
C ALA A 580 28.55 25.69 -22.22
N MET A 581 27.65 25.77 -23.20
CA MET A 581 28.01 25.96 -24.62
C MET A 581 28.74 27.28 -24.88
N THR A 582 28.53 28.32 -24.07
CA THR A 582 29.30 29.59 -24.17
C THR A 582 30.79 29.41 -23.88
N ARG A 583 31.21 28.25 -23.36
CA ARG A 583 32.61 27.89 -23.12
C ARG A 583 33.33 27.30 -24.34
N THR A 584 32.66 27.16 -25.48
CA THR A 584 33.34 26.76 -26.73
C THR A 584 34.45 27.75 -27.11
N HIS A 585 35.52 27.29 -27.76
CA HIS A 585 36.71 28.06 -28.15
C HIS A 585 37.54 28.61 -26.98
N LYS A 586 37.29 28.16 -25.74
CA LYS A 586 38.15 28.48 -24.60
C LYS A 586 39.27 27.44 -24.46
N MET A 587 40.34 27.83 -23.76
CA MET A 587 41.51 26.98 -23.55
C MET A 587 41.35 26.14 -22.28
N ILE A 588 41.65 24.84 -22.37
CA ILE A 588 41.95 23.98 -21.22
C ILE A 588 43.40 23.52 -21.39
N GLY A 589 44.29 23.99 -20.52
CA GLY A 589 45.73 23.87 -20.73
C GLY A 589 46.16 24.58 -22.03
N ASN A 590 46.83 23.85 -22.92
CA ASN A 590 47.27 24.34 -24.23
C ASN A 590 46.31 24.00 -25.38
N ASN A 591 45.18 23.35 -25.10
CA ASN A 591 44.22 22.96 -26.13
C ASN A 591 43.02 23.90 -26.15
N GLU A 592 42.68 24.39 -27.34
CA GLU A 592 41.38 25.02 -27.59
C GLU A 592 40.32 23.93 -27.66
N VAL A 593 39.29 24.03 -26.82
CA VAL A 593 38.22 23.03 -26.73
C VAL A 593 36.95 23.50 -27.40
N THR A 594 36.21 22.58 -28.01
CA THR A 594 34.87 22.86 -28.55
C THR A 594 33.83 22.25 -27.61
N VAL A 595 32.82 23.03 -27.24
CA VAL A 595 31.71 22.57 -26.39
C VAL A 595 30.42 22.59 -27.22
N THR A 596 29.81 21.43 -27.41
CA THR A 596 28.61 21.26 -28.24
C THR A 596 27.52 20.52 -27.47
N LYS A 597 26.24 20.79 -27.76
CA LYS A 597 25.13 20.01 -27.18
C LYS A 597 25.24 18.55 -27.61
N VAL A 598 24.92 17.63 -26.69
CA VAL A 598 24.82 16.21 -27.01
C VAL A 598 23.51 15.96 -27.74
N GLU A 599 23.56 15.41 -28.95
CA GLU A 599 22.36 15.05 -29.70
C GLU A 599 22.56 13.73 -30.45
N ARG A 600 21.54 12.88 -30.45
CA ARG A 600 21.48 11.62 -31.21
C ARG A 600 22.62 10.65 -30.90
N THR A 601 23.06 10.58 -29.64
CA THR A 601 24.13 9.68 -29.17
C THR A 601 23.65 8.61 -28.20
N LEU A 602 22.49 8.79 -27.58
CA LEU A 602 21.93 7.86 -26.60
C LEU A 602 20.88 6.94 -27.23
N LEU A 603 21.13 5.63 -27.15
CA LEU A 603 20.23 4.59 -27.63
C LEU A 603 19.54 3.87 -26.47
N PHE A 604 18.27 3.55 -26.67
CA PHE A 604 17.55 2.52 -25.94
C PHE A 604 17.64 1.22 -26.75
N VAL A 605 18.24 0.20 -26.15
CA VAL A 605 18.40 -1.13 -26.71
C VAL A 605 17.49 -2.07 -25.92
N ASN A 606 16.56 -2.74 -26.59
CA ASN A 606 15.60 -3.64 -25.98
C ASN A 606 15.49 -4.95 -26.76
N ASN A 607 15.10 -6.00 -26.04
CA ASN A 607 14.99 -7.36 -26.52
C ASN A 607 16.28 -7.93 -27.14
N TYR A 608 17.47 -7.59 -26.64
CA TYR A 608 18.69 -8.32 -27.05
C TYR A 608 18.60 -9.82 -26.64
N PRO A 609 19.33 -10.75 -27.29
CA PRO A 609 19.19 -12.18 -27.12
C PRO A 609 19.36 -12.61 -25.67
N SER A 610 18.52 -13.54 -25.21
CA SER A 610 18.62 -14.10 -23.85
C SER A 610 19.95 -14.81 -23.59
N SER A 611 20.64 -15.21 -24.66
CA SER A 611 21.97 -15.81 -24.62
C SER A 611 23.12 -14.82 -24.43
N TYR A 612 22.90 -13.51 -24.60
CA TYR A 612 23.96 -12.52 -24.52
C TYR A 612 24.12 -12.03 -23.08
N SER A 613 25.35 -12.10 -22.57
CA SER A 613 25.73 -11.46 -21.32
C SER A 613 25.79 -9.94 -21.48
N GLN A 614 25.85 -9.21 -20.36
CA GLN A 614 26.10 -7.77 -20.40
C GLN A 614 27.45 -7.43 -21.09
N GLN A 615 28.45 -8.31 -20.96
CA GLN A 615 29.74 -8.16 -21.64
C GLN A 615 29.62 -8.39 -23.14
N ASP A 616 28.83 -9.36 -23.59
CA ASP A 616 28.62 -9.62 -25.03
C ASP A 616 27.92 -8.44 -25.70
N VAL A 617 26.87 -7.92 -25.05
CA VAL A 617 26.17 -6.71 -25.52
C VAL A 617 27.14 -5.54 -25.60
N ARG A 618 27.99 -5.33 -24.58
CA ARG A 618 29.01 -4.27 -24.58
C ARG A 618 30.00 -4.43 -25.75
N LYS A 619 30.58 -5.62 -25.94
CA LYS A 619 31.54 -5.90 -27.03
C LYS A 619 30.97 -5.61 -28.41
N ILE A 620 29.68 -5.91 -28.63
CA ILE A 620 28.99 -5.65 -29.91
C ILE A 620 28.96 -4.15 -30.22
N PHE A 621 28.59 -3.31 -29.25
CA PHE A 621 28.49 -1.87 -29.47
C PHE A 621 29.86 -1.18 -29.50
N GLU A 622 30.85 -1.66 -28.73
CA GLU A 622 32.24 -1.15 -28.77
C GLU A 622 32.92 -1.36 -30.13
N GLN A 623 32.52 -2.39 -30.89
CA GLN A 623 33.02 -2.62 -32.25
C GLN A 623 32.52 -1.58 -33.26
N LEU A 624 31.37 -0.94 -33.01
CA LEU A 624 30.81 0.07 -33.90
C LEU A 624 31.43 1.45 -33.71
N GLY A 625 31.87 1.73 -32.49
CA GLY A 625 32.47 3.00 -32.13
C GLY A 625 32.74 3.11 -30.63
N PRO A 626 33.54 4.10 -30.22
CA PRO A 626 33.83 4.38 -28.81
C PRO A 626 32.55 4.71 -28.04
N LEU A 627 32.38 4.09 -26.86
CA LEU A 627 31.24 4.30 -25.97
C LEU A 627 31.59 5.29 -24.85
N VAL A 628 30.63 6.15 -24.51
CA VAL A 628 30.65 6.99 -23.30
C VAL A 628 30.21 6.14 -22.10
N SER A 629 29.09 5.44 -22.23
CA SER A 629 28.60 4.54 -21.18
C SER A 629 27.61 3.51 -21.71
N ILE A 630 27.45 2.40 -20.99
CA ILE A 630 26.35 1.45 -21.17
C ILE A 630 25.75 1.13 -19.80
N ARG A 631 24.42 1.29 -19.67
CA ARG A 631 23.69 1.14 -18.41
C ARG A 631 22.66 0.01 -18.52
N PHE A 632 22.81 -0.99 -17.66
CA PHE A 632 21.87 -2.12 -17.55
C PHE A 632 20.96 -1.93 -16.32
N PRO A 633 19.68 -2.39 -16.39
CA PRO A 633 18.81 -2.42 -15.23
C PRO A 633 19.24 -3.49 -14.23
N SER A 634 18.95 -3.23 -12.95
CA SER A 634 19.07 -4.25 -11.90
C SER A 634 18.16 -5.46 -12.18
N GLN A 635 18.70 -6.66 -12.02
CA GLN A 635 18.02 -7.95 -12.26
C GLN A 635 17.38 -8.54 -10.99
N LEU A 636 17.22 -7.76 -9.91
CA LEU A 636 16.80 -8.19 -8.55
C LEU A 636 15.39 -8.81 -8.41
N LYS A 637 14.69 -9.15 -9.50
CA LYS A 637 13.39 -9.85 -9.46
C LYS A 637 13.37 -10.91 -10.57
N ASN A 638 12.60 -11.99 -10.40
CA ASN A 638 12.35 -13.13 -11.34
C ASN A 638 11.93 -12.77 -12.79
N LYS A 639 12.12 -11.52 -13.25
CA LYS A 639 11.95 -11.05 -14.61
C LYS A 639 13.33 -10.68 -15.17
N VAL A 640 13.88 -11.50 -16.07
CA VAL A 640 15.05 -11.13 -16.87
C VAL A 640 14.70 -9.88 -17.68
N ARG A 641 15.38 -8.76 -17.39
CA ARG A 641 15.20 -7.49 -18.10
C ARG A 641 16.22 -7.40 -19.21
N ARG A 642 15.78 -7.59 -20.46
CA ARG A 642 16.64 -7.56 -21.67
C ARG A 642 16.62 -6.19 -22.35
N PHE A 643 16.90 -5.14 -21.59
CA PHE A 643 17.10 -3.80 -22.15
C PHE A 643 18.32 -3.12 -21.52
N CYS A 644 18.90 -2.15 -22.21
CA CYS A 644 19.96 -1.29 -21.71
C CYS A 644 19.95 0.06 -22.44
N TYR A 645 20.70 1.02 -21.90
CA TYR A 645 20.96 2.29 -22.56
C TYR A 645 22.43 2.33 -22.99
N VAL A 646 22.68 2.66 -24.26
CA VAL A 646 24.02 2.72 -24.86
C VAL A 646 24.26 4.15 -25.31
N GLN A 647 25.30 4.82 -24.80
CA GLN A 647 25.68 6.16 -25.23
C GLN A 647 27.00 6.11 -26.00
N PHE A 648 26.96 6.48 -27.28
CA PHE A 648 28.13 6.61 -28.13
C PHE A 648 28.80 7.98 -27.94
N VAL A 649 30.08 8.06 -28.27
CA VAL A 649 30.78 9.36 -28.34
C VAL A 649 30.35 10.15 -29.58
N LYS A 650 29.93 9.47 -30.66
CA LYS A 650 29.53 10.11 -31.92
C LYS A 650 28.12 9.69 -32.33
N ALA A 651 27.33 10.65 -32.80
CA ALA A 651 25.99 10.39 -33.31
C ALA A 651 25.97 9.42 -34.51
N GLN A 652 27.01 9.46 -35.36
CA GLN A 652 27.14 8.56 -36.50
C GLN A 652 27.24 7.09 -36.08
N ASP A 653 27.89 6.78 -34.96
CA ASP A 653 28.04 5.41 -34.49
C ASP A 653 26.74 4.88 -33.86
N ALA A 654 25.97 5.77 -33.22
CA ALA A 654 24.61 5.47 -32.78
C ALA A 654 23.67 5.19 -33.98
N GLU A 655 23.76 5.99 -35.04
CA GLU A 655 22.98 5.79 -36.27
C GLU A 655 23.35 4.48 -36.99
N LYS A 656 24.64 4.13 -37.04
CA LYS A 656 25.10 2.82 -37.53
C LYS A 656 24.52 1.68 -36.71
N ALA A 657 24.50 1.80 -35.37
CA ALA A 657 23.95 0.77 -34.49
C ALA A 657 22.46 0.55 -34.73
N ILE A 658 21.68 1.62 -34.90
CA ILE A 658 20.25 1.53 -35.28
C ILE A 658 20.12 0.84 -36.63
N SER A 659 20.86 1.31 -37.65
CA SER A 659 20.76 0.81 -39.02
C SER A 659 21.12 -0.67 -39.15
N LEU A 660 22.08 -1.14 -38.34
CA LEU A 660 22.52 -2.53 -38.34
C LEU A 660 21.59 -3.43 -37.54
N TYR A 661 21.22 -3.03 -36.32
CA TYR A 661 20.60 -3.94 -35.35
C TYR A 661 19.10 -3.74 -35.13
N ASP A 662 18.52 -2.56 -35.38
CA ASP A 662 17.08 -2.36 -35.18
C ASP A 662 16.27 -3.24 -36.14
N GLY A 663 15.29 -3.98 -35.60
CA GLY A 663 14.46 -4.90 -36.37
C GLY A 663 15.12 -6.25 -36.70
N GLN A 664 16.41 -6.46 -36.40
CA GLN A 664 17.03 -7.78 -36.59
C GLN A 664 16.33 -8.83 -35.74
N ARG A 665 15.97 -9.95 -36.38
CA ARG A 665 15.24 -11.03 -35.73
C ARG A 665 16.17 -12.14 -35.27
N TYR A 666 15.90 -12.68 -34.09
CA TYR A 666 16.53 -13.88 -33.58
C TYR A 666 15.47 -14.80 -32.99
N ARG A 667 15.73 -16.11 -33.06
CA ARG A 667 14.88 -17.11 -32.44
C ARG A 667 15.41 -17.44 -31.06
N ASP A 668 14.58 -17.27 -30.03
CA ASP A 668 14.87 -17.72 -28.69
C ASP A 668 14.46 -19.20 -28.58
N GLU A 669 15.43 -20.10 -28.42
CA GLU A 669 15.19 -21.54 -28.36
C GLU A 669 14.37 -21.95 -27.13
N ASN A 670 14.42 -21.18 -26.03
CA ASN A 670 13.68 -21.46 -24.80
C ASN A 670 12.22 -21.02 -24.87
N LEU A 671 11.96 -19.89 -25.53
CA LEU A 671 10.60 -19.38 -25.72
C LEU A 671 9.96 -19.89 -27.01
N ASN A 672 10.75 -20.56 -27.87
CA ASN A 672 10.39 -20.99 -29.21
C ASN A 672 9.68 -19.88 -30.00
N GLN A 673 10.18 -18.64 -29.84
CA GLN A 673 9.62 -17.41 -30.39
C GLN A 673 10.72 -16.60 -31.06
N GLU A 674 10.35 -15.90 -32.13
CA GLU A 674 11.22 -14.95 -32.82
C GLU A 674 11.04 -13.56 -32.20
N PHE A 675 12.14 -12.90 -31.88
CA PHE A 675 12.18 -11.57 -31.30
C PHE A 675 12.95 -10.65 -32.22
N SER A 676 12.47 -9.42 -32.40
CA SER A 676 13.24 -8.36 -33.03
C SER A 676 13.98 -7.55 -31.97
N TRP A 677 15.25 -7.26 -32.22
CA TRP A 677 15.96 -6.21 -31.49
C TRP A 677 15.27 -4.87 -31.71
N GLU A 678 15.18 -4.08 -30.67
CA GLU A 678 14.77 -2.69 -30.76
C GLU A 678 15.97 -1.84 -30.38
N VAL A 679 16.56 -1.16 -31.36
CA VAL A 679 17.69 -0.26 -31.17
C VAL A 679 17.27 1.09 -31.69
N LYS A 680 16.87 2.00 -30.80
CA LYS A 680 16.28 3.29 -31.16
C LYS A 680 16.90 4.40 -30.35
N TYR A 681 16.81 5.64 -30.83
CA TYR A 681 17.16 6.80 -30.00
C TYR A 681 16.32 6.82 -28.73
N SER A 682 16.97 7.10 -27.61
CA SER A 682 16.32 7.16 -26.30
C SER A 682 15.43 8.40 -26.24
N LYS A 683 14.12 8.21 -25.99
CA LYS A 683 13.17 9.30 -25.77
C LYS A 683 12.42 9.08 -24.44
N PRO A 684 12.95 9.56 -23.30
CA PRO A 684 12.35 9.33 -21.98
C PRO A 684 10.97 9.99 -21.80
N GLN A 685 10.64 10.98 -22.62
CA GLN A 685 9.33 11.64 -22.69
C GLN A 685 8.29 10.77 -23.42
N GLU A 686 8.72 9.98 -24.40
CA GLU A 686 7.91 8.96 -25.08
C GLU A 686 7.99 7.63 -24.30
N ARG A 687 7.79 7.67 -22.97
CA ARG A 687 7.41 6.46 -22.24
C ARG A 687 6.08 6.03 -22.84
N LYS A 688 6.11 5.14 -23.83
CA LYS A 688 4.94 4.30 -24.10
C LYS A 688 4.53 3.75 -22.75
N ASP A 689 3.26 3.91 -22.38
CA ASP A 689 2.66 3.13 -21.30
C ASP A 689 3.27 1.76 -21.39
N ARG A 690 3.89 1.29 -20.30
CA ARG A 690 4.55 -0.02 -20.28
C ARG A 690 3.59 -0.96 -20.99
N THR A 691 3.90 -1.33 -22.24
CA THR A 691 3.02 -2.24 -22.98
C THR A 691 2.89 -3.40 -22.05
N THR A 692 1.66 -3.74 -21.68
CA THR A 692 1.36 -4.85 -20.78
C THR A 692 2.33 -5.96 -21.14
N PRO A 693 3.16 -6.42 -20.16
CA PRO A 693 4.21 -7.38 -20.42
C PRO A 693 3.72 -8.43 -21.40
N ILE A 694 4.52 -8.83 -22.38
CA ILE A 694 4.08 -9.80 -23.40
C ILE A 694 3.42 -11.05 -22.77
N SER A 695 3.81 -11.43 -21.54
CA SER A 695 3.14 -12.46 -20.73
C SER A 695 1.66 -12.18 -20.43
N GLU A 696 1.29 -10.92 -20.18
CA GLU A 696 -0.07 -10.45 -19.91
C GLU A 696 -0.90 -10.27 -21.19
N ARG A 697 -0.26 -10.25 -22.38
CA ARG A 697 -0.90 -10.19 -23.71
C ARG A 697 -1.02 -11.55 -24.40
N LYS A 698 -0.81 -12.65 -23.68
CA LYS A 698 -0.80 -14.01 -24.24
C LYS A 698 -1.89 -14.91 -23.65
N VAL A 699 -2.50 -15.71 -24.52
CA VAL A 699 -3.39 -16.82 -24.15
C VAL A 699 -2.81 -18.16 -24.58
N ARG A 700 -3.00 -19.17 -23.73
CA ARG A 700 -2.72 -20.57 -24.02
C ARG A 700 -4.01 -21.24 -24.51
N VAL A 701 -3.97 -21.80 -25.71
CA VAL A 701 -5.05 -22.60 -26.30
C VAL A 701 -4.61 -24.07 -26.30
N SER A 702 -5.34 -24.91 -25.59
CA SER A 702 -5.03 -26.34 -25.41
C SER A 702 -6.19 -27.23 -25.87
N ASN A 703 -5.92 -28.52 -26.05
CA ASN A 703 -6.86 -29.48 -26.64
C ASN A 703 -7.27 -29.17 -28.09
N ILE A 704 -6.39 -28.50 -28.85
CA ILE A 704 -6.59 -28.26 -30.27
C ILE A 704 -6.40 -29.54 -31.09
N ALA A 705 -7.13 -29.71 -32.19
CA ALA A 705 -6.98 -30.87 -33.06
C ALA A 705 -5.59 -30.90 -33.72
N PHE A 706 -4.95 -32.08 -33.78
CA PHE A 706 -3.62 -32.21 -34.41
C PHE A 706 -3.57 -31.87 -35.91
N SER A 707 -4.73 -31.77 -36.55
CA SER A 707 -4.91 -31.39 -37.97
C SER A 707 -5.20 -29.90 -38.18
N ILE A 708 -5.24 -29.09 -37.12
CA ILE A 708 -5.46 -27.65 -37.25
C ILE A 708 -4.19 -26.91 -37.64
N THR A 709 -4.33 -25.98 -38.57
CA THR A 709 -3.25 -25.13 -39.10
C THR A 709 -3.17 -23.79 -38.36
N GLU A 710 -2.05 -23.08 -38.49
CA GLU A 710 -1.90 -21.74 -37.90
C GLU A 710 -2.91 -20.75 -38.50
N GLU A 711 -3.16 -20.80 -39.81
CA GLU A 711 -4.13 -19.93 -40.50
C GLU A 711 -5.56 -20.11 -39.97
N GLU A 712 -5.97 -21.35 -39.72
CA GLU A 712 -7.30 -21.65 -39.15
C GLU A 712 -7.43 -21.12 -37.71
N LEU A 713 -6.38 -21.24 -36.88
CA LEU A 713 -6.33 -20.63 -35.54
C LEU A 713 -6.35 -19.10 -35.63
N ARG A 714 -5.63 -18.53 -36.58
CA ARG A 714 -5.57 -17.09 -36.80
C ARG A 714 -6.94 -16.53 -37.17
N ASN A 715 -7.67 -17.19 -38.07
CA ASN A 715 -9.01 -16.77 -38.49
C ASN A 715 -10.04 -16.84 -37.36
N GLU A 716 -9.95 -17.83 -36.47
CA GLU A 716 -10.87 -17.94 -35.33
C GLU A 716 -10.59 -16.86 -34.28
N PHE A 717 -9.31 -16.66 -33.94
CA PHE A 717 -8.92 -15.79 -32.83
C PHE A 717 -8.68 -14.33 -33.23
N SER A 718 -8.57 -14.00 -34.52
CA SER A 718 -8.49 -12.61 -34.98
C SER A 718 -9.75 -11.80 -34.67
N GLN A 719 -10.88 -12.47 -34.42
CA GLN A 719 -12.13 -11.84 -33.97
C GLN A 719 -12.01 -11.27 -32.55
N CYS A 720 -11.06 -11.74 -31.75
CA CYS A 720 -10.83 -11.27 -30.38
C CYS A 720 -9.87 -10.07 -30.32
N GLY A 721 -9.17 -9.76 -31.42
CA GLY A 721 -8.24 -8.64 -31.52
C GLY A 721 -7.09 -8.88 -32.50
N GLU A 722 -6.25 -7.87 -32.69
CA GLU A 722 -5.12 -7.96 -33.62
C GLU A 722 -4.03 -8.90 -33.06
N ILE A 723 -3.81 -10.01 -33.76
CA ILE A 723 -2.85 -11.05 -33.36
C ILE A 723 -1.43 -10.64 -33.75
N ASP A 724 -0.57 -10.53 -32.74
CA ASP A 724 0.86 -10.27 -32.89
C ASP A 724 1.60 -11.54 -33.37
N SER A 725 1.37 -12.68 -32.71
CA SER A 725 1.94 -13.97 -33.12
C SER A 725 1.13 -15.18 -32.65
N ILE A 726 1.26 -16.30 -33.38
CA ILE A 726 0.75 -17.62 -32.97
C ILE A 726 1.92 -18.59 -32.96
N ALA A 727 2.11 -19.30 -31.84
CA ALA A 727 3.12 -20.33 -31.71
C ALA A 727 2.46 -21.69 -31.45
N MET A 728 2.77 -22.70 -32.26
CA MET A 728 2.27 -24.06 -32.10
C MET A 728 3.44 -25.01 -31.80
N PRO A 729 3.69 -25.37 -30.52
CA PRO A 729 4.81 -26.23 -30.16
C PRO A 729 4.67 -27.63 -30.76
N LYS A 730 5.73 -28.15 -31.39
CA LYS A 730 5.75 -29.53 -31.90
C LYS A 730 6.01 -30.48 -30.73
N ALA A 731 4.97 -31.11 -30.18
CA ALA A 731 5.14 -32.09 -29.12
C ALA A 731 5.28 -33.52 -29.67
N VAL A 732 6.34 -34.19 -29.20
CA VAL A 732 6.67 -35.63 -29.29
C VAL A 732 7.27 -36.12 -30.63
N TYR A 733 8.52 -36.60 -30.53
CA TYR A 733 9.19 -37.40 -31.55
C TYR A 733 8.62 -38.82 -31.53
N ASP A 734 8.00 -39.25 -32.63
CA ASP A 734 7.55 -40.62 -32.79
C ASP A 734 8.76 -41.52 -33.11
N THR A 735 9.26 -42.21 -32.09
CA THR A 735 10.41 -43.12 -32.19
C THR A 735 10.16 -44.28 -33.17
N LYS A 736 8.90 -44.63 -33.48
CA LYS A 736 8.57 -45.72 -34.43
C LYS A 736 8.48 -45.25 -35.88
N LYS A 737 8.16 -43.98 -36.14
CA LYS A 737 7.90 -43.47 -37.51
C LYS A 737 8.91 -42.45 -38.05
N ARG A 738 9.93 -42.07 -37.26
CA ARG A 738 10.98 -41.10 -37.67
C ARG A 738 10.41 -39.79 -38.29
N ARG A 739 9.24 -39.32 -37.83
CA ARG A 739 8.64 -38.04 -38.25
C ARG A 739 7.96 -37.35 -37.06
N MET A 740 7.99 -36.01 -37.05
CA MET A 740 7.35 -35.19 -36.02
C MET A 740 5.82 -35.18 -36.20
N LYS A 741 5.04 -35.34 -35.11
CA LYS A 741 3.59 -35.06 -35.12
C LYS A 741 3.35 -33.54 -35.12
N HIS A 742 2.35 -33.10 -35.87
CA HIS A 742 2.02 -31.68 -36.04
C HIS A 742 1.37 -31.09 -34.78
N ASN A 743 1.73 -29.83 -34.48
CA ASN A 743 1.22 -28.88 -33.47
C ASN A 743 1.07 -29.28 -31.98
N GLY A 744 1.30 -30.55 -31.60
CA GLY A 744 1.36 -30.97 -30.20
C GLY A 744 0.08 -30.78 -29.38
N GLY A 745 -1.05 -30.43 -29.98
CA GLY A 745 -2.30 -30.17 -29.27
C GLY A 745 -2.31 -28.86 -28.48
N LEU A 746 -1.38 -27.94 -28.78
CA LEU A 746 -1.24 -26.65 -28.11
C LEU A 746 -0.96 -25.51 -29.10
N ALA A 747 -1.59 -24.36 -28.86
CA ALA A 747 -1.19 -23.08 -29.43
C ALA A 747 -1.05 -22.01 -28.35
N ILE A 748 -0.17 -21.06 -28.58
CA ILE A 748 0.00 -19.85 -27.78
C ILE A 748 -0.26 -18.68 -28.71
N ILE A 749 -1.21 -17.81 -28.35
CA ILE A 749 -1.58 -16.64 -29.14
C ILE A 749 -1.20 -15.39 -28.36
N ALA A 750 -0.40 -14.52 -28.97
CA ALA A 750 -0.06 -13.21 -28.45
C ALA A 750 -0.84 -12.14 -29.21
N TYR A 751 -1.49 -11.24 -28.48
CA TYR A 751 -2.20 -10.09 -29.06
C TYR A 751 -1.37 -8.81 -28.93
N LYS A 752 -1.64 -7.83 -29.80
CA LYS A 752 -1.04 -6.50 -29.66
C LYS A 752 -1.54 -5.78 -28.40
N ASP A 753 -2.79 -6.01 -28.01
CA ASP A 753 -3.43 -5.37 -26.85
C ASP A 753 -3.86 -6.38 -25.77
N ALA A 754 -3.85 -5.96 -24.50
CA ALA A 754 -4.28 -6.80 -23.37
C ALA A 754 -5.79 -6.99 -23.28
N SER A 755 -6.60 -6.07 -23.81
CA SER A 755 -8.06 -6.23 -23.90
C SER A 755 -8.44 -7.45 -24.74
N SER A 756 -7.67 -7.75 -25.79
CA SER A 756 -7.87 -8.91 -26.66
C SER A 756 -7.69 -10.26 -25.96
N VAL A 757 -6.94 -10.29 -24.84
CA VAL A 757 -6.81 -11.48 -23.99
C VAL A 757 -8.11 -11.78 -23.25
N GLU A 758 -8.80 -10.77 -22.72
CA GLU A 758 -10.11 -10.92 -22.06
C GLU A 758 -11.14 -11.49 -23.04
N ASP A 759 -11.15 -11.02 -24.29
CA ASP A 759 -12.05 -11.50 -25.33
C ASP A 759 -11.70 -12.92 -25.80
N ALA A 760 -10.41 -13.24 -25.89
CA ALA A 760 -9.97 -14.60 -26.20
C ALA A 760 -10.36 -15.62 -25.11
N LEU A 761 -10.38 -15.24 -23.83
CA LEU A 761 -10.81 -16.13 -22.74
C LEU A 761 -12.30 -16.50 -22.82
N LYS A 762 -13.13 -15.62 -23.37
CA LYS A 762 -14.56 -15.91 -23.62
C LYS A 762 -14.77 -17.02 -24.64
N ARG A 763 -13.75 -17.35 -25.45
CA ARG A 763 -13.76 -18.46 -26.41
C ARG A 763 -13.39 -19.82 -25.78
N ASN A 764 -13.13 -19.87 -24.47
CA ASN A 764 -12.88 -21.12 -23.76
C ASN A 764 -14.10 -22.06 -23.86
N GLY A 765 -13.89 -23.31 -24.28
CA GLY A 765 -14.97 -24.30 -24.39
C GLY A 765 -15.64 -24.42 -25.76
N ILE A 766 -15.16 -23.71 -26.79
CA ILE A 766 -15.69 -23.84 -28.16
C ILE A 766 -15.21 -25.14 -28.81
N THR A 767 -16.05 -25.75 -29.64
CA THR A 767 -15.68 -26.93 -30.43
C THR A 767 -15.04 -26.53 -31.75
N LEU A 768 -13.81 -26.96 -31.99
CA LEU A 768 -13.07 -26.65 -33.20
C LEU A 768 -12.42 -27.92 -33.77
N LYS A 769 -12.75 -28.25 -35.02
CA LYS A 769 -12.48 -29.55 -35.68
C LYS A 769 -12.82 -30.77 -34.80
N GLY A 770 -13.98 -30.72 -34.13
CA GLY A 770 -14.49 -31.82 -33.31
C GLY A 770 -13.83 -31.98 -31.93
N ARG A 771 -13.00 -31.03 -31.49
CA ARG A 771 -12.45 -30.99 -30.12
C ARG A 771 -12.80 -29.69 -29.40
N THR A 772 -13.14 -29.79 -28.14
CA THR A 772 -13.41 -28.64 -27.28
C THR A 772 -12.10 -27.99 -26.86
N ILE A 773 -11.81 -26.79 -27.34
CA ILE A 773 -10.56 -26.08 -27.01
C ILE A 773 -10.65 -25.44 -25.63
N ASN A 774 -9.53 -25.39 -24.92
CA ASN A 774 -9.41 -24.71 -23.63
C ASN A 774 -8.51 -23.48 -23.79
N VAL A 775 -9.04 -22.29 -23.48
CA VAL A 775 -8.35 -21.00 -23.56
C VAL A 775 -8.14 -20.45 -22.15
N ALA A 776 -6.88 -20.24 -21.76
CA ALA A 776 -6.51 -19.70 -20.45
C ALA A 776 -5.43 -18.61 -20.58
N LYS A 777 -5.33 -17.70 -19.59
CA LYS A 777 -4.24 -16.69 -19.56
C LYS A 777 -2.91 -17.44 -19.53
N GLN A 778 -1.92 -17.01 -20.32
CA GLN A 778 -0.60 -17.61 -20.25
C GLN A 778 0.10 -17.16 -18.96
N GLN A 779 0.23 -18.08 -18.00
CA GLN A 779 1.09 -17.84 -16.85
C GLN A 779 2.57 -17.87 -17.30
N PRO A 780 3.43 -16.98 -16.79
CA PRO A 780 4.88 -17.09 -17.02
C PRO A 780 5.35 -18.47 -16.55
N HIS A 781 6.29 -19.07 -17.29
CA HIS A 781 6.81 -20.40 -17.00
C HIS A 781 7.24 -20.51 -15.52
N THR A 782 6.52 -21.35 -14.78
CA THR A 782 6.85 -21.97 -13.47
C THR A 782 7.86 -21.21 -12.60
N ASN A 783 7.37 -20.45 -11.62
CA ASN A 783 8.19 -20.08 -10.45
C ASN A 783 8.44 -21.36 -9.65
N TRP A 784 9.55 -22.04 -9.91
CA TRP A 784 10.01 -23.13 -9.05
C TRP A 784 10.26 -22.58 -7.65
N THR A 785 9.75 -23.24 -6.62
CA THR A 785 10.15 -23.00 -5.24
C THR A 785 11.31 -23.92 -4.88
N PRO A 786 12.05 -23.66 -3.79
CA PRO A 786 13.09 -24.58 -3.34
C PRO A 786 12.59 -26.01 -3.09
N ASP A 787 11.31 -26.19 -2.76
CA ASP A 787 10.70 -27.51 -2.52
C ASP A 787 10.59 -28.34 -3.80
N ASP A 788 10.51 -27.71 -4.98
CA ASP A 788 10.40 -28.40 -6.26
C ASP A 788 11.70 -29.08 -6.72
N PHE A 789 12.83 -28.85 -6.04
CA PHE A 789 14.15 -29.38 -6.41
C PHE A 789 14.43 -30.74 -5.73
N ASP A 790 14.83 -31.75 -6.49
CA ASP A 790 15.21 -33.05 -5.92
C ASP A 790 16.57 -32.95 -5.18
N PRO A 791 16.69 -33.32 -3.89
CA PRO A 791 17.92 -33.17 -3.11
C PRO A 791 19.15 -33.92 -3.69
N LEU A 792 18.95 -35.06 -4.34
CA LEU A 792 20.04 -35.89 -4.87
C LEU A 792 20.50 -35.40 -6.24
N ARG A 793 19.60 -34.78 -6.99
CA ARG A 793 19.87 -34.25 -8.34
C ARG A 793 20.21 -32.76 -8.34
N SER A 794 20.09 -32.09 -7.20
CA SER A 794 20.26 -30.65 -7.09
C SER A 794 21.51 -30.25 -6.34
N ILE A 795 22.07 -29.12 -6.76
CA ILE A 795 23.17 -28.45 -6.08
C ILE A 795 22.74 -27.03 -5.69
N GLY A 796 23.38 -26.52 -4.65
CA GLY A 796 23.33 -25.10 -4.31
C GLY A 796 24.57 -24.38 -4.81
N LEU A 797 24.41 -23.10 -5.14
CA LEU A 797 25.49 -22.21 -5.51
C LEU A 797 25.42 -20.95 -4.65
N PHE A 798 26.54 -20.48 -4.10
CA PHE A 798 26.68 -19.21 -3.36
C PHE A 798 27.70 -18.29 -4.02
N ASN A 799 27.64 -16.99 -3.70
CA ASN A 799 28.49 -15.93 -4.25
C ASN A 799 28.31 -15.75 -5.77
N LEU A 800 27.07 -15.94 -6.25
CA LEU A 800 26.69 -15.68 -7.63
C LEU A 800 26.56 -14.19 -7.86
N ASN A 801 27.24 -13.70 -8.91
CA ASN A 801 27.10 -12.33 -9.35
C ASN A 801 25.65 -12.02 -9.72
N SER A 802 25.09 -10.96 -9.13
CA SER A 802 23.72 -10.46 -9.37
C SER A 802 23.39 -10.07 -10.82
N SER A 803 24.39 -10.00 -11.71
CA SER A 803 24.23 -9.78 -13.14
C SER A 803 23.97 -11.05 -13.95
N LEU A 804 24.25 -12.24 -13.40
CA LEU A 804 24.04 -13.52 -14.09
C LEU A 804 22.55 -13.88 -14.17
N ASN A 805 22.13 -14.34 -15.34
CA ASN A 805 20.77 -14.84 -15.56
C ASN A 805 20.70 -16.38 -15.54
N THR A 806 19.47 -16.91 -15.44
CA THR A 806 19.20 -18.36 -15.33
C THR A 806 19.82 -19.15 -16.47
N PHE A 807 19.86 -18.58 -17.67
CA PHE A 807 20.37 -19.23 -18.88
C PHE A 807 21.89 -19.27 -18.90
N GLN A 808 22.58 -18.23 -18.43
CA GLN A 808 24.05 -18.22 -18.31
C GLN A 808 24.52 -19.30 -17.33
N VAL A 809 23.89 -19.37 -16.16
CA VAL A 809 24.18 -20.42 -15.16
C VAL A 809 23.88 -21.81 -15.75
N LYS A 810 22.74 -21.98 -16.41
CA LYS A 810 22.38 -23.24 -17.06
C LYS A 810 23.41 -23.66 -18.12
N ASN A 811 23.71 -22.79 -19.09
CA ASN A 811 24.62 -23.10 -20.19
C ASN A 811 26.03 -23.42 -19.73
N PHE A 812 26.55 -22.68 -18.74
CA PHE A 812 27.85 -22.95 -18.18
C PHE A 812 27.89 -24.37 -17.60
N LEU A 813 26.87 -24.74 -16.83
CA LEU A 813 26.80 -26.05 -16.20
C LEU A 813 26.57 -27.18 -17.21
N GLU A 814 25.77 -26.94 -18.25
CA GLU A 814 25.52 -27.89 -19.33
C GLU A 814 26.77 -28.15 -20.19
N ARG A 815 27.58 -27.11 -20.45
CA ARG A 815 28.82 -27.24 -21.21
C ARG A 815 29.91 -27.99 -20.45
N ASN A 816 29.99 -27.80 -19.14
CA ASN A 816 31.12 -28.28 -18.33
C ASN A 816 30.83 -29.59 -17.55
N PHE A 817 29.57 -29.86 -17.19
CA PHE A 817 29.24 -30.96 -16.28
C PHE A 817 28.20 -31.93 -16.83
N GLY A 818 27.04 -31.45 -17.27
CA GLY A 818 25.96 -32.32 -17.73
C GLY A 818 24.62 -31.60 -17.89
N GLN A 819 23.62 -32.27 -18.47
CA GLN A 819 22.36 -31.63 -18.85
C GLN A 819 21.56 -31.15 -17.62
N VAL A 820 21.05 -29.91 -17.66
CA VAL A 820 20.37 -29.26 -16.54
C VAL A 820 18.87 -29.24 -16.78
N SER A 821 18.11 -29.69 -15.78
CA SER A 821 16.66 -29.78 -15.82
C SER A 821 15.95 -28.55 -15.22
N LYS A 822 16.42 -28.00 -14.09
CA LYS A 822 15.84 -26.82 -13.43
C LYS A 822 16.93 -25.87 -12.93
N VAL A 823 16.65 -24.57 -12.93
CA VAL A 823 17.50 -23.54 -12.30
C VAL A 823 16.58 -22.53 -11.62
N LEU A 824 16.83 -22.26 -10.34
CA LEU A 824 16.18 -21.22 -9.55
C LEU A 824 17.26 -20.26 -9.06
N LEU A 825 17.22 -19.02 -9.56
CA LEU A 825 18.10 -17.96 -9.06
C LEU A 825 17.48 -17.29 -7.84
N LEU A 826 18.32 -16.96 -6.86
CA LEU A 826 17.96 -16.25 -5.63
C LEU A 826 18.85 -15.00 -5.52
N PRO A 827 18.61 -13.95 -6.32
CA PRO A 827 19.54 -12.82 -6.46
C PRO A 827 19.75 -12.04 -5.16
N ASN A 828 18.73 -11.96 -4.31
CA ASN A 828 18.80 -11.28 -3.01
C ASN A 828 19.74 -11.98 -2.01
N TYR A 829 20.10 -13.23 -2.29
CA TYR A 829 20.96 -14.07 -1.46
C TYR A 829 22.23 -14.50 -2.20
N GLU A 830 22.52 -13.87 -3.35
CA GLU A 830 23.67 -14.19 -4.22
C GLU A 830 23.83 -15.71 -4.45
N SER A 831 22.70 -16.40 -4.64
CA SER A 831 22.66 -17.86 -4.68
C SER A 831 21.74 -18.42 -5.76
N ALA A 832 21.86 -19.73 -6.02
CA ALA A 832 20.97 -20.46 -6.91
C ALA A 832 20.83 -21.93 -6.50
N LEU A 833 19.71 -22.54 -6.90
CA LEU A 833 19.49 -23.97 -6.92
C LEU A 833 19.49 -24.48 -8.36
N VAL A 834 20.20 -25.57 -8.64
CA VAL A 834 20.28 -26.17 -9.97
C VAL A 834 20.06 -27.67 -9.90
N GLU A 835 19.07 -28.19 -10.63
CA GLU A 835 18.77 -29.63 -10.72
C GLU A 835 19.25 -30.21 -12.05
N PHE A 836 20.08 -31.24 -12.02
CA PHE A 836 20.56 -31.96 -13.20
C PHE A 836 19.60 -33.07 -13.64
N VAL A 837 19.65 -33.45 -14.92
CA VAL A 837 18.89 -34.59 -15.45
C VAL A 837 19.37 -35.91 -14.81
N SER A 838 20.65 -36.00 -14.45
CA SER A 838 21.28 -37.20 -13.89
C SER A 838 21.87 -36.92 -12.50
N VAL A 839 21.62 -37.82 -11.54
CA VAL A 839 22.23 -37.81 -10.19
C VAL A 839 23.77 -37.89 -10.26
N LYS A 840 24.31 -38.53 -11.30
CA LYS A 840 25.76 -38.66 -11.47
C LYS A 840 26.43 -37.31 -11.71
N ASP A 841 25.74 -36.40 -12.40
CA ASP A 841 26.30 -35.10 -12.80
C ASP A 841 26.28 -34.12 -11.61
N SER A 842 25.20 -34.12 -10.80
CA SER A 842 25.16 -33.39 -9.52
C SER A 842 26.15 -33.94 -8.49
N GLY A 843 26.30 -35.26 -8.39
CA GLY A 843 27.28 -35.88 -7.49
C GLY A 843 28.74 -35.55 -7.87
N LYS A 844 29.05 -35.52 -9.17
CA LYS A 844 30.41 -35.20 -9.66
C LYS A 844 30.83 -33.79 -9.27
N ILE A 845 29.92 -32.82 -9.40
CA ILE A 845 30.23 -31.43 -9.07
C ILE A 845 30.30 -31.19 -7.56
N SER A 846 29.35 -31.72 -6.77
CA SER A 846 29.33 -31.56 -5.31
C SER A 846 30.50 -32.22 -4.58
N LEU A 847 31.07 -33.30 -5.13
CA LEU A 847 32.22 -34.00 -4.52
C LEU A 847 33.57 -33.54 -5.09
N GLY A 848 33.58 -33.06 -6.33
CA GLY A 848 34.81 -32.74 -7.06
C GLY A 848 35.26 -31.28 -6.97
N TYR A 849 34.33 -30.36 -6.65
CA TYR A 849 34.58 -28.92 -6.74
C TYR A 849 34.01 -28.21 -5.50
N SER A 850 34.87 -27.52 -4.75
CA SER A 850 34.45 -26.60 -3.69
C SER A 850 34.06 -25.22 -4.25
N THR A 851 34.73 -24.80 -5.33
CA THR A 851 34.43 -23.58 -6.08
C THR A 851 34.50 -23.85 -7.58
N ILE A 852 33.71 -23.09 -8.35
CA ILE A 852 33.69 -23.06 -9.81
C ILE A 852 33.75 -21.60 -10.27
N GLU A 853 34.36 -21.35 -11.43
CA GLU A 853 34.50 -20.00 -11.98
C GLU A 853 33.47 -19.78 -13.10
N ILE A 854 32.55 -18.83 -12.91
CA ILE A 854 31.52 -18.47 -13.89
C ILE A 854 31.72 -17.00 -14.27
N ASP A 855 32.04 -16.72 -15.54
CA ASP A 855 32.28 -15.38 -16.10
C ASP A 855 33.22 -14.51 -15.21
N ASP A 856 34.37 -15.08 -14.81
CA ASP A 856 35.41 -14.45 -13.95
C ASP A 856 35.04 -14.27 -12.47
N TYR A 857 33.94 -14.89 -11.99
CA TYR A 857 33.53 -14.90 -10.58
C TYR A 857 33.69 -16.28 -9.96
N GLN A 858 34.31 -16.33 -8.77
CA GLN A 858 34.39 -17.56 -7.98
C GLN A 858 33.07 -17.83 -7.26
N VAL A 859 32.37 -18.86 -7.71
CA VAL A 859 31.09 -19.34 -7.18
C VAL A 859 31.34 -20.57 -6.31
N GLN A 860 30.82 -20.58 -5.10
CA GLN A 860 30.95 -21.71 -4.19
C GLN A 860 29.88 -22.75 -4.47
N VAL A 861 30.27 -24.02 -4.59
CA VAL A 861 29.34 -25.15 -4.75
C VAL A 861 28.96 -25.66 -3.37
N THR A 862 27.66 -25.85 -3.13
CA THR A 862 27.10 -26.29 -1.85
C THR A 862 25.91 -27.24 -2.06
N THR A 863 25.25 -27.64 -0.98
CA THR A 863 24.05 -28.49 -1.03
C THR A 863 22.76 -27.67 -1.18
N LYS A 864 21.68 -28.32 -1.62
CA LYS A 864 20.35 -27.73 -1.65
C LYS A 864 19.95 -27.20 -0.26
N GLU A 865 20.18 -28.00 0.77
CA GLU A 865 19.79 -27.72 2.16
C GLU A 865 20.51 -26.49 2.70
N ALA A 866 21.77 -26.25 2.31
CA ALA A 866 22.53 -25.07 2.74
C ALA A 866 21.92 -23.78 2.19
N VAL A 867 21.51 -23.78 0.91
CA VAL A 867 20.83 -22.63 0.29
C VAL A 867 19.45 -22.41 0.91
N VAL A 868 18.69 -23.48 1.17
CA VAL A 868 17.37 -23.40 1.84
C VAL A 868 17.49 -22.94 3.29
N GLY A 869 18.52 -23.39 4.02
CA GLY A 869 18.79 -22.95 5.39
C GLY A 869 19.09 -21.45 5.49
N ALA A 870 19.85 -20.91 4.51
CA ALA A 870 20.13 -19.48 4.42
C ALA A 870 18.87 -18.64 4.12
N LEU A 871 17.93 -19.18 3.33
CA LEU A 871 16.64 -18.51 3.06
C LEU A 871 15.76 -18.36 4.31
N ASN A 872 15.82 -19.34 5.22
CA ASN A 872 14.98 -19.40 6.42
C ASN A 872 15.63 -18.75 7.66
N GLY A 873 16.74 -18.01 7.49
CA GLY A 873 17.39 -17.28 8.58
C GLY A 873 18.23 -18.13 9.55
N ASN A 874 18.43 -19.42 9.28
CA ASN A 874 19.30 -20.27 10.10
C ASN A 874 20.72 -20.23 9.54
N MET A 875 21.52 -19.24 9.95
CA MET A 875 22.97 -19.43 9.93
C MET A 875 23.36 -20.27 11.14
N VAL A 876 23.90 -21.47 10.88
CA VAL A 876 24.74 -22.15 11.85
C VAL A 876 26.07 -21.39 11.89
N THR A 877 26.16 -20.41 12.78
CA THR A 877 27.45 -19.89 13.28
C THR A 877 27.34 -19.70 14.79
N SER A 878 28.25 -20.37 15.48
CA SER A 878 28.45 -20.35 16.93
C SER A 878 28.66 -18.95 17.51
N GLY A 879 27.89 -18.63 18.56
CA GLY A 879 28.27 -17.71 19.63
C GLY A 879 27.99 -16.21 19.42
N GLY A 880 27.10 -15.65 20.26
CA GLY A 880 27.03 -14.20 20.53
C GLY A 880 25.65 -13.56 20.42
N GLU A 881 25.01 -13.38 21.59
CA GLU A 881 23.97 -12.41 22.01
C GLU A 881 22.85 -11.95 21.05
N ALA A 882 21.62 -12.14 21.53
CA ALA A 882 20.36 -11.81 20.87
C ALA A 882 20.05 -10.30 20.90
N ALA A 883 19.77 -9.73 19.73
CA ALA A 883 19.03 -8.48 19.59
C ALA A 883 17.75 -8.75 18.78
N SER A 884 16.61 -8.45 19.38
CA SER A 884 15.26 -8.56 18.82
C SER A 884 15.03 -7.56 17.69
N ASN A 885 14.67 -8.03 16.49
CA ASN A 885 14.21 -7.18 15.40
C ASN A 885 12.69 -7.06 15.41
N GLU A 886 12.21 -5.88 15.81
CA GLU A 886 10.85 -5.41 15.58
C GLU A 886 10.62 -5.18 14.07
N ALA A 887 9.48 -5.65 13.56
CA ALA A 887 9.05 -5.36 12.20
C ALA A 887 8.59 -3.90 12.11
N THR A 888 9.25 -3.11 11.27
CA THR A 888 8.85 -1.73 11.00
C THR A 888 7.52 -1.67 10.23
N PRO A 889 6.54 -0.88 10.69
CA PRO A 889 5.27 -0.73 9.98
C PRO A 889 5.45 0.07 8.69
N ARG A 890 4.68 -0.30 7.65
CA ARG A 890 4.57 0.51 6.42
C ARG A 890 3.89 1.85 6.78
N PRO A 891 4.44 3.01 6.40
CA PRO A 891 3.78 4.29 6.60
C PRO A 891 2.56 4.39 5.68
N VAL A 892 1.38 4.54 6.27
CA VAL A 892 0.15 4.95 5.57
C VAL A 892 0.12 6.47 5.62
N LEU A 893 0.23 7.11 4.46
CA LEU A 893 -0.02 8.55 4.31
C LEU A 893 -1.52 8.80 4.53
N VAL A 894 -1.87 9.45 5.64
CA VAL A 894 -3.20 10.02 5.86
C VAL A 894 -3.31 11.29 5.01
N PRO A 895 -4.19 11.36 4.00
CA PRO A 895 -4.39 12.59 3.25
C PRO A 895 -5.01 13.65 4.16
N THR A 896 -4.32 14.76 4.40
CA THR A 896 -4.83 15.91 5.19
C THR A 896 -5.85 16.76 4.42
N SER A 897 -6.23 16.39 3.20
CA SER A 897 -7.19 17.13 2.38
C SER A 897 -8.13 16.18 1.62
N ILE A 898 -9.30 15.91 2.19
CA ILE A 898 -10.44 15.37 1.44
C ILE A 898 -11.17 16.55 0.82
N LYS A 899 -11.06 16.72 -0.50
CA LYS A 899 -11.97 17.60 -1.26
C LYS A 899 -13.38 17.01 -1.15
N ARG A 900 -14.28 17.68 -0.42
CA ARG A 900 -15.71 17.36 -0.41
C ARG A 900 -16.26 17.43 -1.85
N ARG A 901 -17.09 16.45 -2.23
CA ARG A 901 -18.06 16.64 -3.32
C ARG A 901 -18.98 17.79 -2.88
N ARG A 902 -19.06 18.85 -3.70
CA ARG A 902 -20.14 19.83 -3.57
C ARG A 902 -21.45 19.08 -3.83
N VAL A 903 -22.38 19.14 -2.87
CA VAL A 903 -23.81 18.85 -3.10
C VAL A 903 -24.37 19.94 -4.00
#